data_AF-A0A679HVE1-F1
#
_entry.id   AF-A0A679HVE1-F1
#
_cell.length_a   1.000
_cell.length_b   1.000
_cell.length_c   1.000
_cell.angle_alpha   90.00
_cell.angle_beta   90.00
_cell.angle_gamma   90.00
#
_symmetry.space_group_name_H-M   'P 1'
#
loop_
_entity.id
_entity.type
_entity.pdbx_description
1 polymer ?
#
loop_
_entity_poly.entity_id
_entity_poly.type
_entity_poly.pdbx_seq_one_letter_code
_entity_poly.pdbx_strand_id
1 'polypeptide(L)'
;MIGELIENRIACWLNTAEACKLGSIDVVVGLVFCALAGAAILYSRRLLSTFLTMSARSFTPTLSRFLSRWVKTTDYEGKDFFRADGADEQVVARRQLALDRLAAHFETQHPKSISWSNRIRDGLSDLRFTDAGRVPFPFARVMGNKFNLCSVVTASHDPKLLDIDGHWSLDVTGSYGVNVAGYDQYKEWMGKGWEQVKALGPVLGPLHPIVAENIAMLKSISRLDEVSFHMSGTEAVMAAVRLARFNTKRKTIVCFSGAYHGWWDGVQPGLGSEREISDCLTLKDMNPVSLRAIKRMRREIAGVVVNPIQSFHPNSPPPSDAILLTSSVRKTEDAHAAYAVWLRQLRDICNACDVPLIFDEVYSGFRLAPGGAQEYFGVRADLVVYGKTVGGGMPIGVVCGKKELMRRFDPDHPMRLAYVIGTFSAHPLVMGAMNEFLRWVVRPQTQQLYEEAHRHCTDWAAATNKEFSEHKLPLRVVNLATVWTILFQQPGRYNWLLQYYMRAAGITLSWVGTGRCLANMAFTQEHYDELRVKLLTAASRMEEDGWWLRGAEAKGSRSMKARLAWEIIGSVIQVPKPAQAFYAEVMRRKHDDHLASHSHPLNQLFHLLSSSVFIYCYVLIFTDLTTAVTASLAALFLRQFGHALVEPPCHDKEELLLGFNTPSKTMIVSAYCLIPVANMLAAGSWAMTSLVDRLPIIAQEWFGLTVAVVLGRVVYLAWLHNIQVAMIWFIKLITDPFTDILAYLPRSVSAWRAFLPPYAMNYKHR
;
A
#
# COMPACT_ATOMS: atom_id res chain seq x y z
N MET A 1 -17.36 55.31 -11.40
CA MET A 1 -16.20 54.88 -10.57
C MET A 1 -15.11 54.09 -11.31
N ILE A 2 -15.27 52.84 -11.76
CA ILE A 2 -14.19 52.14 -12.52
C ILE A 2 -14.11 52.60 -13.98
N GLY A 3 -15.25 52.93 -14.60
CA GLY A 3 -15.30 53.48 -15.98
C GLY A 3 -14.62 54.84 -16.12
N GLU A 4 -14.90 55.78 -15.20
CA GLU A 4 -14.27 57.11 -15.17
C GLU A 4 -12.76 57.05 -14.90
N LEU A 5 -12.28 56.00 -14.20
CA LEU A 5 -10.86 55.81 -13.93
C LEU A 5 -10.08 55.36 -15.17
N ILE A 6 -10.76 54.73 -16.13
CA ILE A 6 -10.18 54.24 -17.39
C ILE A 6 -10.21 55.36 -18.44
N GLU A 7 -11.30 56.12 -18.54
CA GLU A 7 -11.39 57.28 -19.45
C GLU A 7 -10.40 58.39 -19.10
N ASN A 8 -10.22 58.72 -17.81
CA ASN A 8 -9.21 59.70 -17.39
C ASN A 8 -7.76 59.25 -17.62
N ARG A 9 -7.50 57.94 -17.76
CA ARG A 9 -6.15 57.37 -17.98
C ARG A 9 -5.76 57.31 -19.45
N ILE A 10 -6.72 57.16 -20.37
CA ILE A 10 -6.43 57.24 -21.82
C ILE A 10 -6.07 58.68 -22.21
N ALA A 11 -6.68 59.69 -21.55
CA ALA A 11 -6.32 61.09 -21.73
C ALA A 11 -4.91 61.45 -21.21
N CYS A 12 -4.43 60.76 -20.17
CA CYS A 12 -3.12 61.01 -19.56
C CYS A 12 -1.94 60.42 -20.36
N TRP A 13 -2.18 59.41 -21.21
CA TRP A 13 -1.14 58.81 -22.05
C TRP A 13 -0.83 59.64 -23.31
N LEU A 14 -1.71 60.59 -23.66
CA LEU A 14 -1.65 61.35 -24.91
C LEU A 14 -1.20 62.81 -24.78
N ASN A 15 -0.99 63.38 -23.57
CA ASN A 15 -0.50 64.76 -23.46
C ASN A 15 0.38 65.07 -22.23
N THR A 16 1.50 65.75 -22.54
CA THR A 16 2.41 66.59 -21.74
C THR A 16 2.48 66.43 -20.21
N ALA A 17 3.56 65.77 -19.79
CA ALA A 17 4.47 65.86 -18.61
C ALA A 17 4.15 66.62 -17.30
N GLU A 18 3.09 67.41 -17.10
CA GLU A 18 2.95 68.22 -15.87
C GLU A 18 1.88 67.79 -14.86
N ALA A 19 1.17 66.67 -15.08
CA ALA A 19 0.10 66.22 -14.17
C ALA A 19 0.23 64.76 -13.70
N CYS A 20 1.45 64.26 -13.43
CA CYS A 20 1.64 62.91 -12.92
C CYS A 20 2.42 62.89 -11.59
N LYS A 21 1.80 63.39 -10.51
CA LYS A 21 2.22 63.04 -9.15
C LYS A 21 1.54 61.71 -8.78
N LEU A 22 2.22 60.58 -9.01
CA LEU A 22 1.78 59.31 -8.44
C LEU A 22 1.67 59.46 -6.92
N GLY A 23 0.45 59.37 -6.38
CA GLY A 23 0.25 59.36 -4.94
C GLY A 23 0.92 58.13 -4.33
N SER A 24 1.35 58.21 -3.07
CA SER A 24 1.87 57.06 -2.32
C SER A 24 0.93 55.85 -2.36
N ILE A 25 -0.37 56.09 -2.45
CA ILE A 25 -1.43 55.08 -2.61
C ILE A 25 -1.34 54.38 -3.97
N ASP A 26 -1.08 55.09 -5.06
CA ASP A 26 -0.98 54.51 -6.41
C ASP A 26 0.25 53.60 -6.55
N VAL A 27 1.36 53.97 -5.89
CA VAL A 27 2.57 53.14 -5.83
C VAL A 27 2.31 51.87 -5.02
N VAL A 28 1.61 51.97 -3.88
CA VAL A 28 1.24 50.80 -3.06
C VAL A 28 0.27 49.89 -3.81
N VAL A 29 -0.75 50.43 -4.48
CA VAL A 29 -1.70 49.65 -5.29
C VAL A 29 -0.99 48.96 -6.47
N GLY A 30 -0.08 49.65 -7.14
CA GLY A 30 0.75 49.08 -8.21
C GLY A 30 1.66 47.95 -7.72
N LEU A 31 2.30 48.12 -6.55
CA LEU A 31 3.13 47.09 -5.92
C LEU A 31 2.30 45.87 -5.48
N VAL A 32 1.13 46.08 -4.90
CA VAL A 32 0.19 45.01 -4.52
C VAL A 32 -0.29 44.26 -5.77
N PHE A 33 -0.65 44.96 -6.84
CA PHE A 33 -1.06 44.32 -8.09
C PHE A 33 0.08 43.52 -8.72
N CYS A 34 1.30 44.06 -8.76
CA CYS A 34 2.48 43.33 -9.25
C CYS A 34 2.80 42.09 -8.37
N ALA A 35 2.66 42.20 -7.05
CA ALA A 35 2.84 41.08 -6.13
C ALA A 35 1.78 39.99 -6.34
N LEU A 36 0.50 40.37 -6.50
CA LEU A 36 -0.60 39.45 -6.77
C LEU A 36 -0.47 38.78 -8.14
N ALA A 37 -0.12 39.53 -9.19
CA ALA A 37 0.13 38.98 -10.52
C ALA A 37 1.34 38.04 -10.52
N GLY A 38 2.43 38.41 -9.83
CA GLY A 38 3.59 37.56 -9.62
C GLY A 38 3.23 36.27 -8.88
N ALA A 39 2.43 36.36 -7.82
CA ALA A 39 1.94 35.21 -7.07
C ALA A 39 1.04 34.30 -7.95
N ALA A 40 0.14 34.87 -8.75
CA ALA A 40 -0.72 34.14 -9.67
C ALA A 40 0.08 33.42 -10.78
N ILE A 41 1.13 34.04 -11.31
CA ILE A 41 2.05 33.42 -12.28
C ILE A 41 2.82 32.26 -11.62
N LEU A 42 3.34 32.45 -10.41
CA LEU A 42 4.04 31.39 -9.68
C LEU A 42 3.10 30.23 -9.34
N TYR A 43 1.88 30.52 -8.90
CA TYR A 43 0.87 29.53 -8.57
C TYR A 43 0.40 28.76 -9.81
N SER A 44 0.11 29.45 -10.92
CA SER A 44 -0.26 28.80 -12.19
C SER A 44 0.87 27.93 -12.75
N ARG A 45 2.13 28.38 -12.68
CA ARG A 45 3.29 27.54 -13.05
C ARG A 45 3.39 26.30 -12.17
N ARG A 46 3.14 26.42 -10.86
CA ARG A 46 3.14 25.29 -9.91
C ARG A 46 2.00 24.31 -10.20
N LEU A 47 0.80 24.80 -10.47
CA LEU A 47 -0.35 23.98 -10.87
C LEU A 47 -0.08 23.25 -12.18
N LEU A 48 0.42 23.97 -13.18
CA LEU A 48 0.76 23.40 -14.49
C LEU A 48 1.86 22.34 -14.39
N SER A 49 2.90 22.59 -13.58
CA SER A 49 3.96 21.60 -13.29
C SER A 49 3.41 20.38 -12.56
N THR A 50 2.52 20.58 -11.59
CA THR A 50 1.85 19.49 -10.86
C THR A 50 1.00 18.64 -11.81
N PHE A 51 0.17 19.27 -12.64
CA PHE A 51 -0.68 18.59 -13.61
C PHE A 51 0.16 17.79 -14.63
N LEU A 52 1.24 18.38 -15.13
CA LEU A 52 2.07 17.75 -16.17
C LEU A 52 3.06 16.72 -15.63
N THR A 53 3.29 16.68 -14.32
CA THR A 53 4.04 15.61 -13.64
C THR A 53 3.15 14.55 -13.00
N MET A 54 1.84 14.78 -12.98
CA MET A 54 0.85 13.93 -12.31
C MET A 54 0.89 12.48 -12.80
N SER A 55 1.06 12.27 -14.12
CA SER A 55 1.14 10.92 -14.72
C SER A 55 2.43 10.17 -14.37
N ALA A 56 3.51 10.90 -14.07
CA ALA A 56 4.79 10.34 -13.64
C ALA A 56 4.83 10.00 -12.15
N ARG A 57 4.04 10.72 -11.33
CA ARG A 57 4.01 10.54 -9.88
C ARG A 57 3.46 9.17 -9.51
N SER A 58 4.03 8.60 -8.45
CA SER A 58 3.43 7.46 -7.76
C SER A 58 2.51 7.97 -6.66
N PHE A 59 1.22 7.63 -6.73
CA PHE A 59 0.25 7.99 -5.70
C PHE A 59 0.23 6.99 -4.54
N THR A 60 0.86 5.82 -4.70
CA THR A 60 0.88 4.75 -3.71
C THR A 60 1.40 5.22 -2.34
N PRO A 61 2.51 5.98 -2.23
CA PRO A 61 3.00 6.45 -0.94
C PRO A 61 1.98 7.36 -0.24
N THR A 62 1.47 8.38 -0.93
CA THR A 62 0.47 9.31 -0.40
C THR A 62 -0.82 8.61 0.01
N LEU A 63 -1.32 7.70 -0.84
CA LEU A 63 -2.52 6.93 -0.55
C LEU A 63 -2.31 5.99 0.64
N SER A 64 -1.16 5.33 0.74
CA SER A 64 -0.86 4.42 1.86
C SER A 64 -0.83 5.15 3.20
N ARG A 65 -0.22 6.34 3.24
CA ARG A 65 -0.19 7.20 4.44
C ARG A 65 -1.56 7.77 4.78
N PHE A 66 -2.37 8.10 3.77
CA PHE A 66 -3.75 8.51 4.01
C PHE A 66 -4.53 7.36 4.64
N LEU A 67 -4.54 6.18 3.99
CA LEU A 67 -5.29 5.01 4.43
C LEU A 67 -4.86 4.50 5.81
N SER A 68 -3.58 4.61 6.19
CA SER A 68 -3.11 4.16 7.51
C SER A 68 -3.78 4.87 8.68
N ARG A 69 -4.34 6.06 8.47
CA ARG A 69 -5.12 6.80 9.50
C ARG A 69 -6.54 6.27 9.67
N TRP A 70 -7.06 5.54 8.68
CA TRP A 70 -8.45 5.08 8.63
C TRP A 70 -8.59 3.58 8.83
N VAL A 71 -7.57 2.79 8.47
CA VAL A 71 -7.60 1.34 8.70
C VAL A 71 -7.51 1.06 10.19
N LYS A 72 -8.61 0.57 10.77
CA LYS A 72 -8.64 0.05 12.14
C LYS A 72 -8.28 -1.43 12.15
N THR A 73 -7.66 -1.89 13.24
CA THR A 73 -7.39 -3.32 13.44
C THR A 73 -8.69 -4.10 13.48
N THR A 74 -8.75 -5.16 12.69
CA THR A 74 -9.82 -6.18 12.75
C THR A 74 -9.11 -7.51 12.89
N ASP A 75 -9.14 -8.08 14.08
CA ASP A 75 -8.46 -9.34 14.36
C ASP A 75 -9.38 -10.53 14.05
N TYR A 76 -8.82 -11.57 13.43
CA TYR A 76 -9.51 -12.85 13.36
C TYR A 76 -9.52 -13.54 14.73
N GLU A 77 -10.63 -14.20 15.07
CA GLU A 77 -10.82 -14.96 16.30
C GLU A 77 -11.25 -16.40 16.01
N GLY A 78 -10.80 -17.33 16.86
CA GLY A 78 -11.18 -18.74 16.78
C GLY A 78 -11.02 -19.33 15.38
N LYS A 79 -12.11 -19.92 14.85
CA LYS A 79 -12.12 -20.57 13.53
C LYS A 79 -11.96 -19.60 12.35
N ASP A 80 -12.28 -18.31 12.51
CA ASP A 80 -12.16 -17.34 11.42
C ASP A 80 -10.69 -17.11 11.02
N PHE A 81 -9.77 -17.24 11.99
CA PHE A 81 -8.33 -17.20 11.72
C PHE A 81 -7.92 -18.24 10.69
N PHE A 82 -8.51 -19.44 10.74
CA PHE A 82 -8.16 -20.58 9.88
C PHE A 82 -8.99 -20.63 8.59
N ARG A 83 -10.01 -19.77 8.45
CA ARG A 83 -10.96 -19.71 7.33
C ARG A 83 -10.83 -18.42 6.51
N ALA A 84 -9.73 -17.68 6.62
CA ALA A 84 -9.56 -16.40 5.93
C ALA A 84 -9.61 -16.56 4.39
N ASP A 85 -9.22 -17.70 3.85
CA ASP A 85 -9.33 -18.09 2.43
C ASP A 85 -10.64 -18.82 2.08
N GLY A 86 -11.47 -19.14 3.07
CA GLY A 86 -12.75 -19.83 2.90
C GLY A 86 -12.67 -21.35 2.90
N ALA A 87 -11.64 -21.92 3.53
CA ALA A 87 -11.49 -23.35 3.75
C ALA A 87 -12.67 -23.98 4.54
N ASP A 88 -12.91 -25.28 4.32
CA ASP A 88 -13.95 -26.05 5.01
C ASP A 88 -13.58 -26.39 6.47
N GLU A 89 -14.48 -27.08 7.19
CA GLU A 89 -14.24 -27.48 8.59
C GLU A 89 -13.10 -28.49 8.76
N GLN A 90 -12.85 -29.37 7.79
CA GLN A 90 -11.79 -30.37 7.89
C GLN A 90 -10.41 -29.72 7.79
N VAL A 91 -10.24 -28.82 6.81
CA VAL A 91 -9.02 -28.04 6.64
C VAL A 91 -8.80 -27.10 7.82
N VAL A 92 -9.86 -26.46 8.33
CA VAL A 92 -9.77 -25.62 9.55
C VAL A 92 -9.28 -26.42 10.75
N ALA A 93 -9.83 -27.61 11.00
CA ALA A 93 -9.39 -28.46 12.11
C ALA A 93 -7.93 -28.90 11.94
N ARG A 94 -7.51 -29.26 10.71
CA ARG A 94 -6.11 -29.60 10.41
C ARG A 94 -5.16 -28.44 10.69
N ARG A 95 -5.49 -27.24 10.23
CA ARG A 95 -4.67 -26.03 10.43
C ARG A 95 -4.56 -25.63 11.90
N GLN A 96 -5.62 -25.81 12.69
CA GLN A 96 -5.60 -25.59 14.14
C GLN A 96 -4.56 -26.51 14.81
N LEU A 97 -4.65 -27.82 14.55
CA LEU A 97 -3.70 -28.81 15.06
C LEU A 97 -2.27 -28.52 14.59
N ALA A 98 -2.10 -28.10 13.33
CA ALA A 98 -0.82 -27.73 12.77
C ALA A 98 -0.17 -26.54 13.51
N LEU A 99 -0.95 -25.48 13.75
CA LEU A 99 -0.46 -24.30 14.43
C LEU A 99 -0.10 -24.59 15.90
N ASP A 100 -0.90 -25.41 16.58
CA ASP A 100 -0.64 -25.85 17.95
C ASP A 100 0.63 -26.71 18.03
N ARG A 101 0.82 -27.64 17.07
CA ARG A 101 2.02 -28.46 16.95
C ARG A 101 3.27 -27.61 16.69
N LEU A 102 3.16 -26.60 15.83
CA LEU A 102 4.25 -25.68 15.53
C LEU A 102 4.63 -24.82 16.75
N ALA A 103 3.65 -24.33 17.50
CA ALA A 103 3.89 -23.59 18.74
C ALA A 103 4.60 -24.47 19.79
N ALA A 104 4.09 -25.69 20.03
CA ALA A 104 4.69 -26.64 20.97
C ALA A 104 6.13 -27.02 20.59
N HIS A 105 6.43 -27.12 19.28
CA HIS A 105 7.80 -27.32 18.81
C HIS A 105 8.72 -26.18 19.26
N PHE A 106 8.32 -24.92 19.07
CA PHE A 106 9.12 -23.77 19.51
C PHE A 106 9.25 -23.66 21.02
N GLU A 107 8.18 -23.94 21.77
CA GLU A 107 8.22 -23.97 23.25
C GLU A 107 9.21 -25.01 23.78
N THR A 108 9.26 -26.17 23.10
CA THR A 108 10.16 -27.28 23.48
C THR A 108 11.60 -26.99 23.07
N GLN A 109 11.82 -26.46 21.86
CA GLN A 109 13.16 -26.26 21.33
C GLN A 109 13.81 -24.94 21.80
N HIS A 110 13.04 -23.89 22.09
CA HIS A 110 13.60 -22.57 22.40
C HIS A 110 13.08 -21.96 23.73
N PRO A 111 13.03 -22.72 24.85
CA PRO A 111 12.45 -22.24 26.10
C PRO A 111 13.22 -21.03 26.68
N LYS A 112 14.55 -20.99 26.55
CA LYS A 112 15.35 -19.86 27.05
C LYS A 112 15.13 -18.63 26.20
N SER A 113 15.10 -18.75 24.87
CA SER A 113 14.83 -17.64 23.95
C SER A 113 13.46 -17.01 24.20
N ILE A 114 12.42 -17.83 24.40
CA ILE A 114 11.07 -17.36 24.73
C ILE A 114 11.06 -16.63 26.08
N SER A 115 11.68 -17.22 27.12
CA SER A 115 11.80 -16.59 28.44
C SER A 115 12.55 -15.25 28.38
N TRP A 116 13.65 -15.18 27.63
CA TRP A 116 14.41 -13.95 27.43
C TRP A 116 13.58 -12.88 26.73
N SER A 117 12.88 -13.24 25.65
CA SER A 117 11.99 -12.34 24.91
C SER A 117 10.88 -11.77 25.78
N ASN A 118 10.22 -12.61 26.60
CA ASN A 118 9.21 -12.16 27.56
C ASN A 118 9.74 -11.10 28.54
N ARG A 119 10.97 -11.25 29.03
CA ARG A 119 11.56 -10.30 30.00
C ARG A 119 11.84 -8.92 29.42
N ILE A 120 12.24 -8.83 28.14
CA ILE A 120 12.64 -7.56 27.54
C ILE A 120 11.53 -6.85 26.78
N ARG A 121 10.42 -7.55 26.49
CA ARG A 121 9.32 -7.08 25.65
C ARG A 121 8.78 -5.71 26.05
N ASP A 122 8.62 -5.46 27.34
CA ASP A 122 8.08 -4.19 27.82
C ASP A 122 9.11 -3.05 27.82
N GLY A 123 10.40 -3.40 27.89
CA GLY A 123 11.52 -2.47 27.90
C GLY A 123 12.10 -2.14 26.52
N LEU A 124 11.85 -2.95 25.49
CA LEU A 124 12.41 -2.77 24.14
C LEU A 124 11.32 -2.46 23.10
N SER A 125 11.21 -1.18 22.72
CA SER A 125 10.27 -0.72 21.67
C SER A 125 10.42 -1.44 20.35
N ASP A 126 11.66 -1.71 19.94
CA ASP A 126 12.01 -2.31 18.65
C ASP A 126 11.46 -3.73 18.53
N LEU A 127 11.49 -4.49 19.64
CA LEU A 127 10.90 -5.83 19.67
C LEU A 127 9.39 -5.75 19.44
N ARG A 128 8.68 -4.87 20.19
CA ARG A 128 7.23 -4.66 20.00
C ARG A 128 6.89 -4.20 18.59
N PHE A 129 7.70 -3.34 18.00
CA PHE A 129 7.54 -2.89 16.62
C PHE A 129 7.70 -4.04 15.62
N THR A 130 8.77 -4.85 15.74
CA THR A 130 8.99 -5.98 14.83
C THR A 130 7.92 -7.06 14.95
N ASP A 131 7.41 -7.32 16.16
CA ASP A 131 6.34 -8.30 16.38
C ASP A 131 5.02 -7.82 15.76
N ALA A 132 4.69 -6.53 15.90
CA ALA A 132 3.52 -5.93 15.26
C ALA A 132 3.63 -5.91 13.73
N GLY A 133 4.85 -5.83 13.18
CA GLY A 133 5.12 -5.67 11.75
C GLY A 133 5.47 -6.97 10.99
N ARG A 134 5.64 -8.11 11.65
CA ARG A 134 6.04 -9.39 11.00
C ARG A 134 4.87 -10.17 10.41
N VAL A 135 3.70 -10.04 11.01
CA VAL A 135 2.47 -10.76 10.66
C VAL A 135 1.44 -9.76 10.16
N PRO A 136 0.69 -10.04 9.08
CA PRO A 136 -0.35 -9.13 8.65
C PRO A 136 -1.37 -8.89 9.77
N PHE A 137 -1.76 -7.63 9.98
CA PHE A 137 -2.47 -7.20 11.19
C PHE A 137 -3.70 -8.04 11.60
N PRO A 138 -4.55 -8.59 10.69
CA PRO A 138 -5.69 -9.43 11.11
C PRO A 138 -5.29 -10.75 11.79
N PHE A 139 -4.06 -11.21 11.58
CA PHE A 139 -3.53 -12.46 12.14
C PHE A 139 -2.57 -12.20 13.30
N ALA A 140 -2.14 -10.95 13.51
CA ALA A 140 -1.04 -10.59 14.41
C ALA A 140 -1.33 -10.98 15.86
N ARG A 141 -2.56 -10.81 16.35
CA ARG A 141 -2.92 -11.14 17.74
C ARG A 141 -2.81 -12.64 18.05
N VAL A 142 -3.39 -13.50 17.20
CA VAL A 142 -3.31 -14.97 17.38
C VAL A 142 -1.86 -15.43 17.33
N MET A 143 -1.09 -14.91 16.38
CA MET A 143 0.33 -15.25 16.26
C MET A 143 1.16 -14.73 17.43
N GLY A 144 0.93 -13.51 17.90
CA GLY A 144 1.64 -12.94 19.05
C GLY A 144 1.38 -13.69 20.35
N ASN A 145 0.17 -14.24 20.52
CA ASN A 145 -0.17 -15.07 21.67
C ASN A 145 0.48 -16.46 21.63
N LYS A 146 0.70 -17.03 20.44
CA LYS A 146 1.25 -18.39 20.27
C LYS A 146 2.76 -18.42 20.04
N PHE A 147 3.31 -17.39 19.42
CA PHE A 147 4.71 -17.37 18.98
C PHE A 147 5.37 -16.11 19.53
N ASN A 148 6.03 -16.25 20.67
CA ASN A 148 6.93 -15.23 21.17
C ASN A 148 8.39 -15.55 20.76
N LEU A 149 8.69 -15.34 19.48
CA LEU A 149 9.98 -15.69 18.88
C LEU A 149 10.80 -14.44 18.56
N CYS A 150 11.52 -13.95 19.57
CA CYS A 150 12.63 -13.03 19.37
C CYS A 150 13.89 -13.82 18.98
N SER A 151 14.62 -13.34 17.98
CA SER A 151 15.91 -13.91 17.60
C SER A 151 16.97 -13.40 18.57
N VAL A 152 17.47 -14.27 19.43
CA VAL A 152 18.54 -13.97 20.39
C VAL A 152 19.69 -14.96 20.20
N VAL A 153 20.86 -14.43 19.82
CA VAL A 153 22.02 -15.21 19.40
C VAL A 153 23.26 -14.81 20.17
N THR A 154 24.17 -15.76 20.36
CA THR A 154 25.39 -15.59 21.17
C THR A 154 26.68 -15.72 20.35
N ALA A 155 26.63 -16.45 19.23
CA ALA A 155 27.80 -16.66 18.38
C ALA A 155 27.40 -16.77 16.89
N SER A 156 28.41 -16.58 16.04
CA SER A 156 28.33 -16.78 14.59
C SER A 156 29.55 -17.53 14.08
N HIS A 157 29.34 -18.37 13.07
CA HIS A 157 30.39 -19.12 12.36
C HIS A 157 29.92 -19.40 10.92
N ASP A 158 30.68 -18.93 9.93
CA ASP A 158 30.36 -19.02 8.50
C ASP A 158 28.96 -18.48 8.14
N PRO A 159 27.95 -19.21 7.61
CA PRO A 159 26.61 -18.67 7.46
C PRO A 159 25.70 -19.01 8.66
N LYS A 160 26.22 -19.52 9.78
CA LYS A 160 25.40 -20.02 10.89
C LYS A 160 25.41 -19.08 12.10
N LEU A 161 24.28 -19.09 12.82
CA LEU A 161 24.10 -18.40 14.09
C LEU A 161 23.73 -19.39 15.20
N LEU A 162 24.31 -19.19 16.38
CA LEU A 162 24.04 -19.96 17.59
C LEU A 162 23.08 -19.17 18.50
N ASP A 163 21.90 -19.72 18.77
CA ASP A 163 20.97 -19.14 19.73
C ASP A 163 21.38 -19.38 21.20
N ILE A 164 20.66 -18.79 22.16
CA ILE A 164 20.93 -19.00 23.60
C ILE A 164 20.48 -20.39 24.12
N ASP A 165 19.71 -21.12 23.32
CA ASP A 165 19.28 -22.48 23.62
C ASP A 165 20.32 -23.52 23.18
N GLY A 166 21.29 -23.12 22.33
CA GLY A 166 22.39 -23.96 21.86
C GLY A 166 22.21 -24.48 20.43
N HIS A 167 21.24 -23.96 19.68
CA HIS A 167 20.95 -24.40 18.32
C HIS A 167 21.69 -23.56 17.28
N TRP A 168 22.38 -24.24 16.37
CA TRP A 168 22.91 -23.64 15.16
C TRP A 168 21.86 -23.62 14.05
N SER A 169 21.71 -22.47 13.40
CA SER A 169 20.77 -22.25 12.31
C SER A 169 21.45 -21.60 11.10
N LEU A 170 21.02 -21.95 9.89
CA LEU A 170 21.48 -21.26 8.68
C LEU A 170 20.89 -19.85 8.65
N ASP A 171 21.74 -18.85 8.66
CA ASP A 171 21.35 -17.45 8.60
C ASP A 171 21.24 -16.97 7.17
N VAL A 172 20.00 -16.75 6.75
CA VAL A 172 19.68 -16.13 5.46
C VAL A 172 19.28 -14.66 5.63
N THR A 173 19.48 -14.07 6.83
CA THR A 173 19.34 -12.62 7.04
C THR A 173 20.54 -11.85 6.51
N GLY A 174 21.73 -12.48 6.50
CA GLY A 174 23.00 -11.86 6.13
C GLY A 174 23.28 -10.56 6.89
N SER A 175 22.80 -10.44 8.13
CA SER A 175 22.82 -9.22 8.95
C SER A 175 22.34 -7.98 8.16
N TYR A 176 21.18 -8.11 7.50
CA TYR A 176 20.58 -7.07 6.65
C TYR A 176 21.47 -6.61 5.48
N GLY A 177 22.42 -7.42 5.05
CA GLY A 177 23.33 -7.14 3.94
C GLY A 177 24.73 -6.66 4.35
N VAL A 178 25.06 -6.64 5.65
CA VAL A 178 26.38 -6.20 6.12
C VAL A 178 27.47 -7.21 5.73
N ASN A 179 27.32 -8.48 6.08
CA ASN A 179 28.42 -9.44 6.08
C ASN A 179 28.59 -10.18 4.75
N VAL A 180 28.98 -9.48 3.67
CA VAL A 180 29.11 -10.08 2.32
C VAL A 180 30.04 -11.28 2.27
N ALA A 181 31.19 -11.17 2.93
CA ALA A 181 32.26 -12.17 2.93
C ALA A 181 32.08 -13.27 4.01
N GLY A 182 30.99 -13.26 4.78
CA GLY A 182 30.76 -14.19 5.90
C GLY A 182 31.21 -13.66 7.26
N TYR A 183 30.67 -14.24 8.34
CA TYR A 183 30.87 -13.68 9.69
C TYR A 183 32.33 -13.73 10.17
N ASP A 184 33.04 -14.83 9.90
CA ASP A 184 34.41 -15.03 10.37
C ASP A 184 35.39 -14.04 9.75
N GLN A 185 35.25 -13.77 8.45
CA GLN A 185 36.08 -12.78 7.77
C GLN A 185 35.91 -11.36 8.35
N TYR A 186 34.67 -11.00 8.72
CA TYR A 186 34.39 -9.72 9.36
C TYR A 186 34.97 -9.64 10.78
N LYS A 187 34.89 -10.72 11.57
CA LYS A 187 35.55 -10.79 12.89
C LYS A 187 37.06 -10.59 12.77
N GLU A 188 37.68 -11.19 11.75
CA GLU A 188 39.09 -11.02 11.47
C GLU A 188 39.44 -9.56 11.12
N TRP A 189 38.68 -8.91 10.24
CA TRP A 189 38.89 -7.50 9.89
C TRP A 189 38.72 -6.56 11.07
N MET A 190 37.71 -6.79 11.93
CA MET A 190 37.54 -6.01 13.15
C MET A 190 38.74 -6.15 14.08
N GLY A 191 39.25 -7.38 14.26
CA GLY A 191 40.44 -7.64 15.08
C GLY A 191 41.70 -6.96 14.52
N LYS A 192 42.04 -7.22 13.25
CA LYS A 192 43.22 -6.64 12.58
C LYS A 192 43.14 -5.12 12.46
N GLY A 193 41.95 -4.60 12.18
CA GLY A 193 41.70 -3.16 12.10
C GLY A 193 41.86 -2.49 13.45
N TRP A 194 41.36 -3.12 14.54
CA TRP A 194 41.57 -2.64 15.89
C TRP A 194 43.05 -2.60 16.27
N GLU A 195 43.80 -3.66 15.99
CA GLU A 195 45.23 -3.74 16.30
C GLU A 195 46.04 -2.58 15.68
N GLN A 196 45.66 -2.09 14.50
CA GLN A 196 46.31 -0.96 13.84
C GLN A 196 46.03 0.40 14.49
N VAL A 197 44.89 0.55 15.18
CA VAL A 197 44.41 1.84 15.68
C VAL A 197 44.30 1.89 17.21
N LYS A 198 44.50 0.77 17.91
CA LYS A 198 44.26 0.63 19.35
C LYS A 198 45.07 1.58 20.22
N ALA A 199 46.26 1.97 19.77
CA ALA A 199 47.10 2.93 20.48
C ALA A 199 46.46 4.34 20.55
N LEU A 200 45.67 4.72 19.53
CA LEU A 200 44.86 5.95 19.56
C LEU A 200 43.57 5.74 20.36
N GLY A 201 42.94 4.57 20.23
CA GLY A 201 41.77 4.21 21.01
C GLY A 201 40.53 5.07 20.69
N PRO A 202 39.86 5.67 21.69
CA PRO A 202 38.55 6.32 21.53
C PRO A 202 38.62 7.81 21.12
N VAL A 203 39.80 8.34 20.75
CA VAL A 203 39.97 9.77 20.45
C VAL A 203 39.06 10.21 19.29
N LEU A 204 38.37 11.34 19.48
CA LEU A 204 37.47 11.97 18.51
C LEU A 204 37.94 13.39 18.19
N GLY A 205 37.67 13.85 16.96
CA GLY A 205 38.06 15.17 16.46
C GLY A 205 39.26 15.10 15.51
N PRO A 206 40.49 14.85 16.00
CA PRO A 206 41.63 14.54 15.14
C PRO A 206 41.44 13.22 14.39
N LEU A 207 42.05 13.09 13.20
CA LEU A 207 41.95 11.89 12.37
C LEU A 207 43.16 10.98 12.58
N HIS A 208 42.93 9.67 12.62
CA HIS A 208 44.00 8.67 12.50
C HIS A 208 44.56 8.64 11.06
N PRO A 209 45.87 8.46 10.83
CA PRO A 209 46.47 8.45 9.48
C PRO A 209 45.84 7.46 8.49
N ILE A 210 45.29 6.34 8.99
CA ILE A 210 44.63 5.30 8.17
C ILE A 210 43.45 5.84 7.35
N VAL A 211 42.86 6.96 7.76
CA VAL A 211 41.78 7.63 7.01
C VAL A 211 42.22 8.00 5.60
N ALA A 212 43.49 8.37 5.40
CA ALA A 212 44.02 8.72 4.08
C ALA A 212 43.99 7.53 3.11
N GLU A 213 44.35 6.33 3.57
CA GLU A 213 44.32 5.10 2.76
C GLU A 213 42.87 4.71 2.42
N ASN A 214 41.95 4.82 3.38
CA ASN A 214 40.52 4.58 3.14
C ASN A 214 39.96 5.52 2.08
N ILE A 215 40.30 6.82 2.15
CA ILE A 215 39.91 7.81 1.14
C ILE A 215 40.47 7.43 -0.24
N ALA A 216 41.75 7.06 -0.33
CA ALA A 216 42.36 6.68 -1.60
C ALA A 216 41.66 5.47 -2.26
N MET A 217 41.37 4.42 -1.50
CA MET A 217 40.65 3.25 -1.99
C MET A 217 39.21 3.58 -2.40
N LEU A 218 38.47 4.32 -1.56
CA LEU A 218 37.10 4.73 -1.87
C LEU A 218 37.02 5.60 -3.13
N LYS A 219 37.98 6.50 -3.35
CA LYS A 219 38.09 7.29 -4.58
C LYS A 219 38.38 6.40 -5.80
N SER A 220 39.28 5.43 -5.67
CA SER A 220 39.58 4.47 -6.74
C SER A 220 38.34 3.66 -7.15
N ILE A 221 37.61 3.14 -6.16
CA ILE A 221 36.40 2.33 -6.36
C ILE A 221 35.27 3.16 -6.99
N SER A 222 34.95 4.30 -6.37
CA SER A 222 33.84 5.16 -6.80
C SER A 222 34.14 5.92 -8.10
N ARG A 223 35.43 6.19 -8.37
CA ARG A 223 35.94 7.10 -9.41
C ARG A 223 35.48 8.55 -9.21
N LEU A 224 35.41 8.99 -7.95
CA LEU A 224 34.98 10.33 -7.55
C LEU A 224 36.08 11.06 -6.77
N ASP A 225 35.92 12.37 -6.60
CA ASP A 225 37.00 13.27 -6.17
C ASP A 225 37.17 13.33 -4.65
N GLU A 226 36.06 13.28 -3.91
CA GLU A 226 36.01 13.53 -2.47
C GLU A 226 35.16 12.50 -1.72
N VAL A 227 35.45 12.34 -0.42
CA VAL A 227 34.84 11.36 0.47
C VAL A 227 34.46 12.03 1.79
N SER A 228 33.31 11.65 2.35
CA SER A 228 32.87 12.05 3.68
C SER A 228 32.34 10.85 4.47
N PHE A 229 32.61 10.82 5.78
CA PHE A 229 32.21 9.77 6.72
C PHE A 229 31.09 10.23 7.66
N HIS A 230 30.17 9.31 7.97
CA HIS A 230 28.96 9.48 8.78
C HIS A 230 28.68 8.21 9.60
N MET A 231 27.69 8.21 10.49
CA MET A 231 27.44 7.06 11.38
C MET A 231 26.47 6.02 10.83
N SER A 232 25.71 6.36 9.80
CA SER A 232 24.77 5.44 9.17
C SER A 232 24.52 5.78 7.71
N GLY A 233 23.98 4.81 6.96
CA GLY A 233 23.49 5.06 5.61
C GLY A 233 22.41 6.16 5.56
N THR A 234 21.53 6.24 6.57
CA THR A 234 20.53 7.32 6.68
C THR A 234 21.20 8.69 6.74
N GLU A 235 22.22 8.86 7.59
CA GLU A 235 22.97 10.11 7.69
C GLU A 235 23.72 10.45 6.40
N ALA A 236 24.27 9.44 5.72
CA ALA A 236 24.98 9.65 4.47
C ALA A 236 24.02 10.05 3.33
N VAL A 237 22.80 9.52 3.27
CA VAL A 237 21.74 10.02 2.36
C VAL A 237 21.36 11.46 2.73
N MET A 238 21.16 11.76 4.01
CA MET A 238 20.88 13.12 4.47
C MET A 238 21.97 14.11 4.06
N ALA A 239 23.24 13.71 4.21
CA ALA A 239 24.40 14.49 3.81
C ALA A 239 24.43 14.69 2.29
N ALA A 240 24.29 13.63 1.49
CA ALA A 240 24.29 13.72 0.03
C ALA A 240 23.17 14.64 -0.50
N VAL A 241 21.95 14.52 0.04
CA VAL A 241 20.83 15.39 -0.31
C VAL A 241 21.08 16.84 0.09
N ARG A 242 21.61 17.08 1.30
CA ARG A 242 21.95 18.43 1.77
C ARG A 242 23.02 19.09 0.89
N LEU A 243 24.06 18.35 0.55
CA LEU A 243 25.15 18.80 -0.31
C LEU A 243 24.67 19.06 -1.75
N ALA A 244 23.82 18.20 -2.30
CA ALA A 244 23.20 18.42 -3.60
C ALA A 244 22.36 19.71 -3.61
N ARG A 245 21.52 19.93 -2.59
CA ARG A 245 20.72 21.18 -2.44
C ARG A 245 21.61 22.41 -2.27
N PHE A 246 22.65 22.31 -1.46
CA PHE A 246 23.60 23.38 -1.24
C PHE A 246 24.30 23.77 -2.55
N ASN A 247 24.91 22.83 -3.26
CA ASN A 247 25.73 23.14 -4.42
C ASN A 247 24.91 23.52 -5.66
N THR A 248 23.73 22.90 -5.86
CA THR A 248 22.85 23.25 -6.98
C THR A 248 21.98 24.49 -6.73
N LYS A 249 21.82 24.91 -5.48
CA LYS A 249 20.85 25.95 -5.04
C LYS A 249 19.39 25.60 -5.38
N ARG A 250 19.10 24.32 -5.62
CA ARG A 250 17.76 23.80 -5.93
C ARG A 250 17.18 23.10 -4.70
N LYS A 251 15.86 22.88 -4.68
CA LYS A 251 15.14 22.45 -3.46
C LYS A 251 14.64 21.01 -3.53
N THR A 252 14.08 20.63 -4.66
CA THR A 252 13.36 19.36 -4.82
C THR A 252 14.34 18.23 -5.05
N ILE A 253 14.16 17.11 -4.35
CA ILE A 253 14.82 15.86 -4.74
C ILE A 253 13.81 14.95 -5.43
N VAL A 254 14.30 14.05 -6.29
CA VAL A 254 13.49 13.00 -6.90
C VAL A 254 13.89 11.67 -6.31
N CYS A 255 12.92 10.89 -5.85
CA CYS A 255 13.07 9.48 -5.48
C CYS A 255 12.12 8.63 -6.31
N PHE A 256 12.33 7.32 -6.31
CA PHE A 256 11.48 6.37 -7.02
C PHE A 256 10.59 5.56 -6.07
N SER A 257 9.38 5.23 -6.53
CA SER A 257 8.42 4.50 -5.71
C SER A 257 8.93 3.12 -5.32
N GLY A 258 8.74 2.74 -4.06
CA GLY A 258 9.24 1.49 -3.50
C GLY A 258 10.69 1.51 -3.03
N ALA A 259 11.42 2.62 -3.22
CA ALA A 259 12.79 2.76 -2.73
C ALA A 259 12.81 2.90 -1.20
N TYR A 260 13.89 2.43 -0.58
CA TYR A 260 14.19 2.73 0.82
C TYR A 260 15.55 3.43 0.88
N HIS A 261 15.58 4.62 1.46
CA HIS A 261 16.75 5.49 1.56
C HIS A 261 17.09 5.85 3.02
N GLY A 262 16.74 4.96 3.95
CA GLY A 262 16.75 5.25 5.38
C GLY A 262 15.41 5.78 5.88
N TRP A 263 15.36 6.07 7.19
CA TRP A 263 14.15 6.48 7.91
C TRP A 263 14.03 8.01 8.07
N TRP A 264 14.93 8.78 7.46
CA TRP A 264 14.84 10.23 7.50
C TRP A 264 13.59 10.73 6.77
N ASP A 265 12.79 11.56 7.43
CA ASP A 265 11.52 12.05 6.89
C ASP A 265 11.63 12.69 5.51
N GLY A 266 12.76 13.31 5.14
CA GLY A 266 12.92 13.97 3.85
C GLY A 266 12.89 13.03 2.63
N VAL A 267 13.03 11.72 2.84
CA VAL A 267 13.02 10.69 1.78
C VAL A 267 12.02 9.55 2.05
N GLN A 268 11.10 9.73 3.01
CA GLN A 268 10.10 8.72 3.38
C GLN A 268 8.64 9.17 3.10
N PRO A 269 8.22 9.28 1.83
CA PRO A 269 6.89 9.77 1.42
C PRO A 269 5.73 8.82 1.65
N GLY A 270 5.99 7.59 2.08
CA GLY A 270 4.98 6.57 2.34
C GLY A 270 4.65 6.42 3.82
N LEU A 271 4.38 5.18 4.21
CA LEU A 271 4.18 4.81 5.62
C LEU A 271 5.43 5.10 6.46
N GLY A 272 5.20 5.52 7.69
CA GLY A 272 6.25 5.72 8.71
C GLY A 272 6.79 7.14 8.86
N SER A 273 6.27 8.13 8.11
CA SER A 273 6.50 9.55 8.40
C SER A 273 5.19 10.33 8.47
N GLU A 274 5.04 11.13 9.53
CA GLU A 274 3.90 12.04 9.71
C GLU A 274 4.14 13.43 9.08
N ARG A 275 5.37 13.72 8.63
CA ARG A 275 5.75 15.01 8.06
C ARG A 275 5.12 15.22 6.69
N GLU A 276 4.65 16.43 6.40
CA GLU A 276 4.32 16.82 5.02
C GLU A 276 5.60 16.95 4.19
N ILE A 277 5.71 16.13 3.14
CA ILE A 277 6.86 16.13 2.25
C ILE A 277 6.50 16.88 0.96
N SER A 278 6.92 18.13 0.88
CA SER A 278 6.74 18.99 -0.30
C SER A 278 8.02 19.16 -1.13
N ASP A 279 9.15 18.68 -0.61
CA ASP A 279 10.50 18.87 -1.16
C ASP A 279 11.13 17.57 -1.71
N CYS A 280 10.34 16.49 -1.81
CA CYS A 280 10.69 15.23 -2.47
C CYS A 280 9.57 14.82 -3.43
N LEU A 281 9.92 14.57 -4.68
CA LEU A 281 9.02 14.11 -5.72
C LEU A 281 9.21 12.60 -5.94
N THR A 282 8.18 11.80 -5.63
CA THR A 282 8.21 10.36 -5.84
C THR A 282 7.68 9.98 -7.22
N LEU A 283 8.56 9.52 -8.09
CA LEU A 283 8.24 9.11 -9.46
C LEU A 283 8.14 7.58 -9.60
N LYS A 284 7.54 7.13 -10.69
CA LYS A 284 7.55 5.71 -11.08
C LYS A 284 8.94 5.31 -11.57
N ASP A 285 9.47 4.21 -11.06
CA ASP A 285 10.71 3.60 -11.55
C ASP A 285 10.46 2.92 -12.91
N MET A 286 11.51 2.74 -13.72
CA MET A 286 11.45 2.13 -15.06
C MET A 286 10.32 2.68 -15.96
N ASN A 287 10.10 4.01 -15.94
CA ASN A 287 9.00 4.64 -16.67
C ASN A 287 9.46 5.86 -17.48
N PRO A 288 9.30 5.88 -18.81
CA PRO A 288 9.70 7.00 -19.67
C PRO A 288 9.02 8.34 -19.32
N VAL A 289 7.82 8.32 -18.73
CA VAL A 289 7.12 9.53 -18.28
C VAL A 289 7.90 10.20 -17.14
N SER A 290 8.56 9.42 -16.28
CA SER A 290 9.39 9.94 -15.18
C SER A 290 10.61 10.70 -15.70
N LEU A 291 11.25 10.22 -16.78
CA LEU A 291 12.34 10.94 -17.44
C LEU A 291 11.88 12.30 -18.00
N ARG A 292 10.69 12.36 -18.59
CA ARG A 292 10.09 13.62 -19.06
C ARG A 292 9.78 14.58 -17.91
N ALA A 293 9.31 14.07 -16.78
CA ALA A 293 9.08 14.87 -15.58
C ALA A 293 10.38 15.49 -15.04
N ILE A 294 11.46 14.71 -14.95
CA ILE A 294 12.78 15.20 -14.56
C ILE A 294 13.24 16.31 -15.50
N LYS A 295 13.20 16.08 -16.83
CA LYS A 295 13.57 17.08 -17.83
C LYS A 295 12.79 18.38 -17.69
N ARG A 296 11.48 18.28 -17.45
CA ARG A 296 10.59 19.43 -17.26
C ARG A 296 10.92 20.23 -16.00
N MET A 297 11.20 19.54 -14.89
CA MET A 297 11.45 20.13 -13.57
C MET A 297 12.94 20.39 -13.27
N ARG A 298 13.85 20.19 -14.22
CA ARG A 298 15.32 20.31 -14.03
C ARG A 298 15.80 21.55 -13.24
N ARG A 299 15.12 22.69 -13.36
CA ARG A 299 15.48 23.95 -12.66
C ARG A 299 15.14 23.92 -11.17
N GLU A 300 14.31 22.97 -10.73
CA GLU A 300 13.85 22.81 -9.34
C GLU A 300 14.53 21.62 -8.65
N ILE A 301 15.05 20.66 -9.44
CA ILE A 301 15.59 19.39 -8.94
C ILE A 301 17.07 19.55 -8.54
N ALA A 302 17.35 19.38 -7.26
CA ALA A 302 18.68 19.34 -6.66
C ALA A 302 19.42 18.02 -6.90
N GLY A 303 18.70 16.92 -7.00
CA GLY A 303 19.28 15.62 -7.29
C GLY A 303 18.21 14.54 -7.48
N VAL A 304 18.58 13.49 -8.22
CA VAL A 304 17.79 12.28 -8.39
C VAL A 304 18.45 11.17 -7.59
N VAL A 305 17.76 10.64 -6.58
CA VAL A 305 18.23 9.56 -5.72
C VAL A 305 17.64 8.24 -6.21
N VAL A 306 18.54 7.29 -6.53
CA VAL A 306 18.19 5.94 -6.99
C VAL A 306 18.76 4.95 -6.01
N ASN A 307 17.98 3.93 -5.62
CA ASN A 307 18.50 2.76 -4.92
C ASN A 307 18.56 1.60 -5.92
N PRO A 308 19.76 1.22 -6.44
CA PRO A 308 19.85 0.22 -7.50
C PRO A 308 19.30 -1.18 -7.14
N ILE A 309 19.12 -1.50 -5.86
CA ILE A 309 18.46 -2.74 -5.44
C ILE A 309 16.99 -2.81 -5.90
N GLN A 310 16.38 -1.67 -6.25
CA GLN A 310 15.02 -1.62 -6.79
C GLN A 310 14.88 -2.35 -8.12
N SER A 311 15.98 -2.62 -8.83
CA SER A 311 15.98 -3.56 -9.97
C SER A 311 15.30 -4.89 -9.64
N PHE A 312 15.35 -5.33 -8.38
CA PHE A 312 14.73 -6.56 -7.91
C PHE A 312 13.24 -6.43 -7.54
N HIS A 313 12.70 -5.21 -7.42
CA HIS A 313 11.30 -4.97 -7.08
C HIS A 313 10.83 -3.56 -7.52
N PRO A 314 10.88 -3.23 -8.83
CA PRO A 314 10.61 -1.88 -9.29
C PRO A 314 9.18 -1.46 -8.95
N ASN A 315 9.01 -0.20 -8.53
CA ASN A 315 7.72 0.38 -8.12
C ASN A 315 7.01 -0.31 -6.94
N SER A 316 7.68 -1.23 -6.25
CA SER A 316 7.13 -1.97 -5.11
C SER A 316 8.06 -1.81 -3.91
N PRO A 317 7.52 -1.72 -2.68
CA PRO A 317 8.38 -1.74 -1.49
C PRO A 317 9.17 -3.05 -1.44
N PRO A 318 10.28 -3.10 -0.66
CA PRO A 318 10.94 -4.34 -0.30
C PRO A 318 9.92 -5.44 0.01
N PRO A 319 9.98 -6.62 -0.64
CA PRO A 319 9.03 -7.67 -0.37
C PRO A 319 9.08 -8.06 1.12
N SER A 320 7.91 -8.23 1.73
CA SER A 320 7.76 -8.57 3.15
C SER A 320 6.60 -9.55 3.35
N ASP A 321 6.66 -10.35 4.40
CA ASP A 321 5.57 -11.23 4.86
C ASP A 321 4.46 -10.45 5.59
N ALA A 322 4.67 -9.18 5.94
CA ALA A 322 3.66 -8.32 6.55
C ALA A 322 2.48 -7.97 5.62
N ILE A 323 2.60 -8.27 4.32
CA ILE A 323 1.62 -7.90 3.29
C ILE A 323 0.48 -8.93 3.25
N LEU A 324 -0.76 -8.45 3.36
CA LEU A 324 -1.99 -9.27 3.42
C LEU A 324 -2.19 -10.28 2.27
N LEU A 325 -1.59 -10.04 1.10
CA LEU A 325 -1.60 -10.94 -0.05
C LEU A 325 -0.25 -10.87 -0.78
N THR A 326 0.68 -11.77 -0.45
CA THR A 326 2.05 -11.75 -0.99
C THR A 326 2.14 -12.21 -2.45
N SER A 327 1.33 -13.21 -2.86
CA SER A 327 1.36 -13.92 -4.15
C SER A 327 1.00 -13.10 -5.40
N SER A 328 0.59 -11.83 -5.25
CA SER A 328 0.36 -10.94 -6.40
C SER A 328 1.04 -9.57 -6.29
N VAL A 329 1.73 -9.34 -5.16
CA VAL A 329 2.46 -8.11 -4.85
C VAL A 329 3.96 -8.31 -5.08
N ARG A 330 4.49 -9.51 -4.83
CA ARG A 330 5.89 -9.84 -5.15
C ARG A 330 6.03 -10.06 -6.66
N LYS A 331 6.51 -9.03 -7.36
CA LYS A 331 6.79 -9.04 -8.81
C LYS A 331 8.28 -8.90 -9.05
N THR A 332 9.04 -9.83 -8.48
CA THR A 332 10.49 -9.85 -8.62
C THR A 332 10.86 -10.71 -9.82
N GLU A 333 11.67 -10.15 -10.71
CA GLU A 333 12.21 -10.81 -11.89
C GLU A 333 13.69 -10.45 -12.05
N ASP A 334 14.47 -11.26 -12.78
CA ASP A 334 15.80 -10.85 -13.20
C ASP A 334 15.66 -9.77 -14.27
N ALA A 335 15.75 -8.51 -13.83
CA ALA A 335 15.63 -7.34 -14.68
C ALA A 335 16.99 -6.70 -14.98
N HIS A 336 18.13 -7.39 -14.77
CA HIS A 336 19.45 -6.75 -14.85
C HIS A 336 19.62 -5.96 -16.15
N ALA A 337 19.47 -6.61 -17.31
CA ALA A 337 19.67 -5.95 -18.61
C ALA A 337 18.71 -4.76 -18.82
N ALA A 338 17.43 -4.93 -18.49
CA ALA A 338 16.43 -3.87 -18.64
C ALA A 338 16.68 -2.69 -17.69
N TYR A 339 17.09 -2.97 -16.45
CA TYR A 339 17.41 -1.95 -15.46
C TYR A 339 18.71 -1.21 -15.81
N ALA A 340 19.72 -1.90 -16.35
CA ALA A 340 20.94 -1.27 -16.85
C ALA A 340 20.63 -0.28 -17.99
N VAL A 341 19.71 -0.61 -18.90
CA VAL A 341 19.24 0.31 -19.95
C VAL A 341 18.52 1.50 -19.34
N TRP A 342 17.63 1.27 -18.38
CA TRP A 342 16.90 2.33 -17.67
C TRP A 342 17.85 3.30 -16.94
N LEU A 343 18.84 2.78 -16.20
CA LEU A 343 19.82 3.60 -15.49
C LEU A 343 20.67 4.44 -16.45
N ARG A 344 21.04 3.88 -17.62
CA ARG A 344 21.72 4.63 -18.69
C ARG A 344 20.86 5.79 -19.19
N GLN A 345 19.58 5.54 -19.52
CA GLN A 345 18.65 6.60 -19.93
C GLN A 345 18.46 7.67 -18.86
N LEU A 346 18.39 7.26 -17.58
CA LEU A 346 18.30 8.19 -16.46
C LEU A 346 19.56 9.05 -16.34
N ARG A 347 20.75 8.44 -16.45
CA ARG A 347 22.04 9.14 -16.48
C ARG A 347 22.10 10.17 -17.60
N ASP A 348 21.68 9.79 -18.81
CA ASP A 348 21.70 10.68 -19.98
C ASP A 348 20.78 11.90 -19.77
N ILE A 349 19.60 11.67 -19.18
CA ILE A 349 18.66 12.76 -18.85
C ILE A 349 19.22 13.66 -17.75
N CYS A 350 19.83 13.09 -16.70
CA CYS A 350 20.52 13.84 -15.64
C CYS A 350 21.64 14.72 -16.21
N ASN A 351 22.48 14.16 -17.08
CA ASN A 351 23.53 14.89 -17.81
C ASN A 351 22.95 16.05 -18.62
N ALA A 352 21.99 15.77 -19.49
CA ALA A 352 21.39 16.77 -20.37
C ALA A 352 20.66 17.90 -19.60
N CYS A 353 20.27 17.64 -18.35
CA CYS A 353 19.55 18.57 -17.50
C CYS A 353 20.41 19.27 -16.45
N ASP A 354 21.70 18.93 -16.35
CA ASP A 354 22.59 19.36 -15.27
C ASP A 354 21.94 19.06 -13.89
N VAL A 355 21.45 17.85 -13.71
CA VAL A 355 20.84 17.37 -12.45
C VAL A 355 21.71 16.25 -11.90
N PRO A 356 22.27 16.39 -10.67
CA PRO A 356 23.05 15.33 -10.06
C PRO A 356 22.29 14.01 -9.92
N LEU A 357 22.91 12.92 -10.38
CA LEU A 357 22.46 11.57 -10.11
C LEU A 357 23.16 11.04 -8.84
N ILE A 358 22.37 10.58 -7.88
CA ILE A 358 22.82 10.05 -6.60
C ILE A 358 22.47 8.57 -6.53
N PHE A 359 23.47 7.71 -6.41
CA PHE A 359 23.24 6.29 -6.13
C PHE A 359 23.29 6.03 -4.63
N ASP A 360 22.18 5.55 -4.08
CA ASP A 360 22.12 4.95 -2.75
C ASP A 360 22.53 3.48 -2.85
N GLU A 361 23.81 3.24 -2.58
CA GLU A 361 24.44 1.93 -2.56
C GLU A 361 24.66 1.41 -1.14
N VAL A 362 23.87 1.88 -0.16
CA VAL A 362 23.96 1.39 1.23
C VAL A 362 23.63 -0.10 1.32
N TYR A 363 22.86 -0.66 0.36
CA TYR A 363 22.57 -2.10 0.28
C TYR A 363 23.26 -2.80 -0.89
N SER A 364 23.29 -2.20 -2.08
CA SER A 364 23.86 -2.81 -3.30
C SER A 364 25.38 -2.69 -3.39
N GLY A 365 25.98 -1.69 -2.74
CA GLY A 365 27.42 -1.45 -2.76
C GLY A 365 28.16 -2.61 -2.13
N PHE A 366 29.22 -3.07 -2.80
CA PHE A 366 29.99 -4.25 -2.39
C PHE A 366 29.13 -5.50 -2.14
N ARG A 367 27.97 -5.58 -2.80
CA ARG A 367 27.13 -6.79 -2.81
C ARG A 367 26.99 -7.32 -4.22
N LEU A 368 26.72 -6.43 -5.17
CA LEU A 368 26.53 -6.81 -6.57
C LEU A 368 27.85 -6.97 -7.32
N ALA A 369 28.89 -6.25 -6.91
CA ALA A 369 30.24 -6.33 -7.45
C ALA A 369 31.21 -5.64 -6.45
N PRO A 370 32.53 -5.86 -6.54
CA PRO A 370 33.52 -5.11 -5.74
C PRO A 370 33.37 -3.59 -5.90
N GLY A 371 33.12 -3.09 -7.11
CA GLY A 371 32.83 -1.68 -7.40
C GLY A 371 31.36 -1.26 -7.20
N GLY A 372 30.54 -2.13 -6.62
CA GLY A 372 29.13 -1.87 -6.33
C GLY A 372 28.21 -1.91 -7.56
N ALA A 373 27.01 -1.36 -7.41
CA ALA A 373 26.02 -1.25 -8.48
C ALA A 373 26.53 -0.42 -9.66
N GLN A 374 27.39 0.58 -9.45
CA GLN A 374 28.01 1.32 -10.54
C GLN A 374 28.80 0.43 -11.51
N GLU A 375 29.55 -0.54 -10.98
CA GLU A 375 30.24 -1.55 -11.79
C GLU A 375 29.25 -2.55 -12.39
N TYR A 376 28.38 -3.12 -11.55
CA TYR A 376 27.42 -4.15 -11.96
C TYR A 376 26.52 -3.72 -13.12
N PHE A 377 25.96 -2.50 -13.07
CA PHE A 377 25.09 -1.96 -14.13
C PHE A 377 25.84 -1.14 -15.19
N GLY A 378 27.14 -0.87 -14.99
CA GLY A 378 27.94 -0.04 -15.90
C GLY A 378 27.51 1.42 -15.98
N VAL A 379 26.95 2.00 -14.91
CA VAL A 379 26.48 3.40 -14.86
C VAL A 379 27.11 4.14 -13.69
N ARG A 380 27.63 5.34 -13.93
CA ARG A 380 28.31 6.16 -12.90
C ARG A 380 27.41 7.28 -12.37
N ALA A 381 27.40 7.47 -11.06
CA ALA A 381 26.69 8.56 -10.40
C ALA A 381 27.59 9.79 -10.20
N ASP A 382 27.00 10.95 -9.86
CA ASP A 382 27.77 12.14 -9.45
C ASP A 382 28.05 12.12 -7.94
N LEU A 383 27.17 11.46 -7.18
CA LEU A 383 27.31 11.15 -5.77
C LEU A 383 26.95 9.68 -5.56
N VAL A 384 27.69 8.98 -4.71
CA VAL A 384 27.35 7.63 -4.26
C VAL A 384 27.39 7.56 -2.74
N VAL A 385 26.38 6.91 -2.18
CA VAL A 385 26.24 6.69 -0.74
C VAL A 385 26.51 5.22 -0.44
N TYR A 386 27.47 4.94 0.43
CA TYR A 386 27.73 3.60 0.94
C TYR A 386 27.39 3.49 2.43
N GLY A 387 27.25 2.27 2.93
CA GLY A 387 27.06 1.96 4.34
C GLY A 387 27.18 0.45 4.53
N LYS A 388 26.61 -0.06 5.63
CA LYS A 388 26.59 -1.50 5.94
C LYS A 388 27.98 -2.15 5.80
N THR A 389 28.17 -2.92 4.73
CA THR A 389 29.33 -3.77 4.44
C THR A 389 30.66 -3.00 4.44
N VAL A 390 30.65 -1.74 3.99
CA VAL A 390 31.87 -0.91 3.87
C VAL A 390 32.54 -0.60 5.21
N GLY A 391 31.82 -0.73 6.32
CA GLY A 391 32.36 -0.50 7.65
C GLY A 391 33.20 -1.65 8.20
N GLY A 392 33.38 -2.74 7.44
CA GLY A 392 34.10 -3.93 7.93
C GLY A 392 33.45 -4.54 9.17
N GLY A 393 32.13 -4.41 9.32
CA GLY A 393 31.35 -4.92 10.46
C GLY A 393 30.92 -3.84 11.45
N MET A 394 31.46 -2.62 11.29
CA MET A 394 31.17 -1.48 12.17
C MET A 394 30.14 -0.51 11.57
N PRO A 395 29.43 0.29 12.39
CA PRO A 395 28.48 1.29 11.91
C PRO A 395 29.15 2.41 11.11
N ILE A 396 28.66 2.66 9.90
CA ILE A 396 29.17 3.74 9.04
C ILE A 396 28.13 4.14 7.97
N GLY A 397 28.23 5.39 7.52
CA GLY A 397 27.80 5.84 6.20
C GLY A 397 28.93 6.60 5.51
N VAL A 398 29.02 6.50 4.19
CA VAL A 398 30.05 7.17 3.38
C VAL A 398 29.38 7.88 2.22
N VAL A 399 29.78 9.11 1.93
CA VAL A 399 29.41 9.81 0.70
C VAL A 399 30.67 10.01 -0.13
N CYS A 400 30.71 9.46 -1.34
CA CYS A 400 31.72 9.82 -2.33
C CYS A 400 31.06 10.70 -3.39
N GLY A 401 31.76 11.74 -3.86
CA GLY A 401 31.16 12.73 -4.75
C GLY A 401 32.15 13.48 -5.61
N LYS A 402 31.64 14.07 -6.69
CA LYS A 402 32.38 15.08 -7.45
C LYS A 402 32.70 16.29 -6.58
N LYS A 403 33.87 16.88 -6.80
CA LYS A 403 34.41 17.99 -5.99
C LYS A 403 33.41 19.14 -5.84
N GLU A 404 32.76 19.55 -6.92
CA GLU A 404 31.78 20.64 -6.93
C GLU A 404 30.51 20.34 -6.12
N LEU A 405 30.15 19.06 -5.95
CA LEU A 405 28.99 18.63 -5.17
C LEU A 405 29.33 18.37 -3.71
N MET A 406 30.60 18.17 -3.36
CA MET A 406 31.04 17.87 -1.99
C MET A 406 31.41 19.11 -1.18
N ARG A 407 31.47 20.29 -1.80
CA ARG A 407 31.71 21.57 -1.13
C ARG A 407 30.70 21.83 -0.01
N ARG A 408 31.21 22.26 1.14
CA ARG A 408 30.44 22.56 2.37
C ARG A 408 30.38 24.03 2.74
N PHE A 409 31.11 24.88 2.03
CA PHE A 409 31.12 26.31 2.22
C PHE A 409 31.23 26.99 0.86
N ASP A 410 30.77 28.23 0.80
CA ASP A 410 30.88 29.09 -0.37
C ASP A 410 32.08 30.03 -0.15
N PRO A 411 33.13 29.97 -1.00
CA PRO A 411 34.33 30.80 -0.81
C PRO A 411 34.04 32.30 -0.93
N ASP A 412 33.02 32.67 -1.72
CA ASP A 412 32.63 34.07 -1.93
C ASP A 412 31.59 34.54 -0.91
N HIS A 413 30.95 33.60 -0.19
CA HIS A 413 29.91 33.87 0.79
C HIS A 413 30.19 33.07 2.07
N PRO A 414 31.12 33.51 2.94
CA PRO A 414 31.63 32.71 4.05
C PRO A 414 30.56 32.25 5.07
N MET A 415 29.43 32.97 5.16
CA MET A 415 28.30 32.59 6.02
C MET A 415 27.37 31.52 5.41
N ARG A 416 27.56 31.18 4.14
CA ARG A 416 26.78 30.17 3.44
C ARG A 416 27.44 28.81 3.62
N LEU A 417 26.98 28.07 4.62
CA LEU A 417 27.54 26.79 5.05
C LEU A 417 26.52 25.65 4.92
N ALA A 418 27.01 24.46 4.55
CA ALA A 418 26.28 23.20 4.65
C ALA A 418 26.74 22.46 5.91
N TYR A 419 26.03 22.64 7.01
CA TYR A 419 26.32 21.92 8.25
C TYR A 419 26.07 20.42 8.07
N VAL A 420 27.16 19.64 8.04
CA VAL A 420 27.15 18.18 8.03
C VAL A 420 28.25 17.74 8.99
N ILE A 421 27.85 17.47 10.24
CA ILE A 421 28.75 17.21 11.37
C ILE A 421 28.22 15.99 12.12
N GLY A 422 29.11 15.14 12.63
CA GLY A 422 28.76 14.05 13.52
C GLY A 422 29.94 13.69 14.42
N THR A 423 29.70 13.58 15.74
CA THR A 423 30.74 13.38 16.77
C THR A 423 31.61 12.14 16.55
N PHE A 424 30.99 11.04 16.12
CA PHE A 424 31.66 9.76 15.91
C PHE A 424 32.12 9.54 14.46
N SER A 425 32.01 10.56 13.60
CA SER A 425 32.45 10.46 12.20
C SER A 425 33.94 10.13 12.15
N ALA A 426 34.31 9.15 11.32
CA ALA A 426 35.68 8.65 11.19
C ALA A 426 36.30 8.12 12.51
N HIS A 427 35.49 7.55 13.41
CA HIS A 427 35.98 6.89 14.64
C HIS A 427 37.10 5.87 14.33
N PRO A 428 38.24 5.87 15.05
CA PRO A 428 39.42 5.05 14.73
C PRO A 428 39.12 3.56 14.53
N LEU A 429 38.36 2.93 15.44
CA LEU A 429 37.95 1.53 15.32
C LEU A 429 37.18 1.23 14.02
N VAL A 430 36.27 2.12 13.62
CA VAL A 430 35.49 1.97 12.38
C VAL A 430 36.41 2.11 11.16
N MET A 431 37.33 3.08 11.19
CA MET A 431 38.29 3.29 10.11
C MET A 431 39.29 2.14 9.97
N GLY A 432 39.70 1.52 11.07
CA GLY A 432 40.52 0.31 11.09
C GLY A 432 39.83 -0.88 10.43
N ALA A 433 38.61 -1.20 10.87
CA ALA A 433 37.84 -2.31 10.29
C ALA A 433 37.49 -2.07 8.80
N MET A 434 37.12 -0.84 8.44
CA MET A 434 36.90 -0.43 7.05
C MET A 434 38.16 -0.62 6.19
N ASN A 435 39.34 -0.29 6.71
CA ASN A 435 40.59 -0.39 5.95
C ASN A 435 40.86 -1.83 5.51
N GLU A 436 40.73 -2.78 6.44
CA GLU A 436 40.90 -4.20 6.15
C GLU A 436 39.88 -4.71 5.13
N PHE A 437 38.61 -4.28 5.24
CA PHE A 437 37.57 -4.56 4.24
C PHE A 437 37.93 -4.00 2.86
N LEU A 438 38.30 -2.72 2.77
CA LEU A 438 38.62 -2.07 1.50
C LEU A 438 39.87 -2.67 0.85
N ARG A 439 40.89 -3.03 1.65
CA ARG A 439 42.07 -3.77 1.18
C ARG A 439 41.70 -5.12 0.59
N TRP A 440 40.68 -5.79 1.13
CA TRP A 440 40.14 -7.01 0.51
C TRP A 440 39.39 -6.69 -0.79
N VAL A 441 38.52 -5.68 -0.80
CA VAL A 441 37.73 -5.29 -1.99
C VAL A 441 38.62 -5.01 -3.21
N VAL A 442 39.73 -4.30 -3.03
CA VAL A 442 40.59 -3.89 -4.16
C VAL A 442 41.55 -4.99 -4.64
N ARG A 443 41.54 -6.18 -4.05
CA ARG A 443 42.36 -7.31 -4.52
C ARG A 443 41.80 -7.85 -5.84
N PRO A 444 42.63 -8.13 -6.85
CA PRO A 444 42.18 -8.70 -8.12
C PRO A 444 41.38 -10.00 -7.96
N GLN A 445 41.75 -10.84 -7.00
CA GLN A 445 41.10 -12.13 -6.73
C GLN A 445 39.67 -11.98 -6.20
N THR A 446 39.33 -10.83 -5.61
CA THR A 446 38.01 -10.61 -5.01
C THR A 446 36.89 -10.66 -6.04
N GLN A 447 37.16 -10.23 -7.28
CA GLN A 447 36.19 -10.33 -8.37
C GLN A 447 35.72 -11.78 -8.60
N GLN A 448 36.64 -12.74 -8.58
CA GLN A 448 36.32 -14.16 -8.77
C GLN A 448 35.41 -14.67 -7.65
N LEU A 449 35.60 -14.23 -6.40
CA LEU A 449 34.72 -14.61 -5.27
C LEU A 449 33.28 -14.13 -5.47
N TYR A 450 33.06 -12.94 -6.03
CA TYR A 450 31.71 -12.47 -6.36
C TYR A 450 31.09 -13.33 -7.47
N GLU A 451 31.85 -13.60 -8.54
CA GLU A 451 31.38 -14.42 -9.66
C GLU A 451 31.00 -15.84 -9.22
N GLU A 452 31.82 -16.47 -8.38
CA GLU A 452 31.55 -17.78 -7.79
C GLU A 452 30.30 -17.76 -6.90
N ALA A 453 30.18 -16.79 -6.00
CA ALA A 453 29.02 -16.66 -5.12
C ALA A 453 27.72 -16.42 -5.90
N HIS A 454 27.76 -15.60 -6.97
CA HIS A 454 26.62 -15.38 -7.85
C HIS A 454 26.22 -16.66 -8.59
N ARG A 455 27.20 -17.40 -9.11
CA ARG A 455 26.96 -18.67 -9.81
C ARG A 455 26.34 -19.69 -8.86
N HIS A 456 26.93 -19.91 -7.68
CA HIS A 456 26.39 -20.86 -6.70
C HIS A 456 24.96 -20.51 -6.27
N CYS A 457 24.65 -19.23 -6.04
CA CYS A 457 23.29 -18.81 -5.67
C CYS A 457 22.29 -19.05 -6.80
N THR A 458 22.67 -18.75 -8.06
CA THR A 458 21.83 -18.96 -9.25
C THR A 458 21.60 -20.45 -9.50
N ASP A 459 22.64 -21.28 -9.45
CA ASP A 459 22.56 -22.72 -9.67
C ASP A 459 21.70 -23.38 -8.58
N TRP A 460 21.89 -22.98 -7.31
CA TRP A 460 21.05 -23.43 -6.20
C TRP A 460 19.59 -23.03 -6.38
N ALA A 461 19.31 -21.79 -6.80
CA ALA A 461 17.94 -21.33 -7.04
C ALA A 461 17.26 -22.14 -8.15
N ALA A 462 17.98 -22.43 -9.24
CA ALA A 462 17.49 -23.26 -10.34
C ALA A 462 17.20 -24.70 -9.89
N ALA A 463 18.13 -25.34 -9.16
CA ALA A 463 17.95 -26.67 -8.62
C ALA A 463 16.76 -26.75 -7.64
N THR A 464 16.66 -25.78 -6.73
CA THR A 464 15.55 -25.69 -5.75
C THR A 464 14.20 -25.52 -6.45
N ASN A 465 14.13 -24.70 -7.50
CA ASN A 465 12.90 -24.52 -8.28
C ASN A 465 12.47 -25.79 -9.02
N LYS A 466 13.42 -26.60 -9.48
CA LYS A 466 13.14 -27.91 -10.07
C LYS A 466 12.48 -28.83 -9.05
N GLU A 467 13.04 -28.93 -7.84
CA GLU A 467 12.48 -29.76 -6.76
C GLU A 467 11.11 -29.24 -6.29
N PHE A 468 10.91 -27.92 -6.16
CA PHE A 468 9.57 -27.38 -5.89
C PHE A 468 8.54 -27.81 -6.93
N SER A 469 8.92 -27.85 -8.22
CA SER A 469 8.04 -28.28 -9.29
C SER A 469 7.73 -29.78 -9.21
N GLU A 470 8.74 -30.61 -8.95
CA GLU A 470 8.62 -32.07 -8.80
C GLU A 470 7.71 -32.45 -7.61
N HIS A 471 7.87 -31.75 -6.47
CA HIS A 471 7.04 -31.92 -5.28
C HIS A 471 5.69 -31.19 -5.35
N LYS A 472 5.38 -30.50 -6.45
CA LYS A 472 4.15 -29.71 -6.65
C LYS A 472 3.93 -28.66 -5.55
N LEU A 473 5.01 -28.03 -5.09
CA LEU A 473 4.99 -26.95 -4.12
C LEU A 473 4.82 -25.62 -4.85
N PRO A 474 3.92 -24.72 -4.40
CA PRO A 474 3.56 -23.50 -5.12
C PRO A 474 4.56 -22.36 -4.86
N LEU A 475 5.86 -22.67 -4.92
CA LEU A 475 6.95 -21.77 -4.57
C LEU A 475 7.91 -21.59 -5.74
N ARG A 476 8.55 -20.43 -5.79
CA ARG A 476 9.66 -20.16 -6.69
C ARG A 476 10.68 -19.25 -6.01
N VAL A 477 11.94 -19.65 -6.00
CA VAL A 477 13.07 -18.79 -5.64
C VAL A 477 13.51 -17.98 -6.84
N VAL A 478 13.75 -16.68 -6.63
CA VAL A 478 14.38 -15.79 -7.61
C VAL A 478 15.50 -15.06 -6.89
N ASN A 479 16.61 -14.80 -7.59
CA ASN A 479 17.77 -14.11 -7.05
C ASN A 479 18.27 -12.98 -7.97
N LEU A 480 18.95 -12.02 -7.34
CA LEU A 480 19.78 -10.99 -7.95
C LEU A 480 21.13 -11.06 -7.23
N ALA A 481 22.17 -11.53 -7.92
CA ALA A 481 23.42 -11.91 -7.28
C ALA A 481 23.14 -12.90 -6.12
N THR A 482 23.58 -12.58 -4.89
CA THR A 482 23.31 -13.39 -3.69
C THR A 482 22.12 -12.91 -2.85
N VAL A 483 21.34 -11.95 -3.36
CA VAL A 483 20.07 -11.51 -2.76
C VAL A 483 18.96 -12.33 -3.38
N TRP A 484 18.13 -12.99 -2.57
CA TRP A 484 17.08 -13.85 -3.09
C TRP A 484 15.76 -13.69 -2.34
N THR A 485 14.67 -14.11 -2.97
CA THR A 485 13.32 -14.00 -2.44
C THR A 485 12.50 -15.23 -2.81
N ILE A 486 11.49 -15.54 -2.01
CA ILE A 486 10.50 -16.58 -2.32
C ILE A 486 9.25 -15.92 -2.88
N LEU A 487 8.89 -16.33 -4.09
CA LEU A 487 7.64 -16.03 -4.76
C LEU A 487 6.65 -17.17 -4.55
N PHE A 488 5.38 -16.81 -4.42
CA PHE A 488 4.29 -17.76 -4.27
C PHE A 488 3.52 -17.84 -5.59
N GLN A 489 3.50 -19.02 -6.20
CA GLN A 489 2.89 -19.25 -7.51
C GLN A 489 1.36 -19.34 -7.46
N GLN A 490 0.80 -19.52 -6.26
CA GLN A 490 -0.64 -19.51 -6.05
C GLN A 490 -1.09 -18.42 -5.07
N PRO A 491 -2.29 -17.83 -5.30
CA PRO A 491 -2.89 -16.90 -4.37
C PRO A 491 -3.10 -17.56 -2.99
N GLY A 492 -2.81 -16.85 -1.90
CA GLY A 492 -2.91 -17.41 -0.56
C GLY A 492 -2.94 -16.35 0.54
N ARG A 493 -3.79 -16.58 1.55
CA ARG A 493 -3.94 -15.72 2.74
C ARG A 493 -2.92 -16.01 3.83
N TYR A 494 -2.22 -17.15 3.74
CA TYR A 494 -1.30 -17.67 4.75
C TYR A 494 0.14 -17.84 4.26
N ASN A 495 0.47 -17.36 3.06
CA ASN A 495 1.82 -17.45 2.51
C ASN A 495 2.90 -16.88 3.46
N TRP A 496 2.56 -15.85 4.23
CA TRP A 496 3.42 -15.25 5.26
C TRP A 496 3.79 -16.20 6.40
N LEU A 497 3.05 -17.31 6.58
CA LEU A 497 3.29 -18.31 7.62
C LEU A 497 4.52 -19.18 7.30
N LEU A 498 4.95 -19.26 6.03
CA LEU A 498 6.11 -20.05 5.61
C LEU A 498 7.37 -19.72 6.41
N GLN A 499 7.53 -18.46 6.85
CA GLN A 499 8.66 -18.05 7.69
C GLN A 499 8.76 -18.85 9.00
N TYR A 500 7.63 -19.27 9.59
CA TYR A 500 7.63 -20.04 10.84
C TYR A 500 8.03 -21.50 10.58
N TYR A 501 7.59 -22.08 9.46
CA TYR A 501 8.03 -23.41 9.04
C TYR A 501 9.53 -23.44 8.70
N MET A 502 10.03 -22.39 8.05
CA MET A 502 11.47 -22.24 7.78
C MET A 502 12.28 -22.13 9.07
N ARG A 503 11.80 -21.36 10.06
CA ARG A 503 12.43 -21.27 11.39
C ARG A 503 12.46 -22.63 12.10
N ALA A 504 11.35 -23.37 12.08
CA ALA A 504 11.29 -24.72 12.63
C ALA A 504 12.19 -25.73 11.90
N ALA A 505 12.55 -25.46 10.64
CA ALA A 505 13.54 -26.23 9.89
C ALA A 505 15.00 -25.81 10.20
N GLY A 506 15.22 -24.80 11.05
CA GLY A 506 16.55 -24.30 11.42
C GLY A 506 17.10 -23.24 10.45
N ILE A 507 16.22 -22.45 9.82
CA ILE A 507 16.60 -21.30 8.99
C ILE A 507 16.28 -20.01 9.74
N THR A 508 17.29 -19.17 9.95
CA THR A 508 17.14 -17.84 10.57
C THR A 508 16.82 -16.79 9.52
N LEU A 509 15.68 -16.12 9.72
CA LEU A 509 15.10 -15.11 8.83
C LEU A 509 15.08 -13.74 9.50
N SER A 510 15.12 -12.68 8.68
CA SER A 510 14.96 -11.31 9.17
C SER A 510 13.49 -11.01 9.47
N TRP A 511 13.19 -9.83 10.01
CA TRP A 511 11.81 -9.44 10.33
C TRP A 511 10.91 -9.29 9.09
N VAL A 512 11.47 -9.13 7.88
CA VAL A 512 10.70 -9.11 6.63
C VAL A 512 10.32 -10.52 6.12
N GLY A 513 10.79 -11.56 6.81
CA GLY A 513 10.47 -12.96 6.52
C GLY A 513 11.02 -13.43 5.18
N THR A 514 10.22 -14.18 4.44
CA THR A 514 10.57 -14.80 3.14
C THR A 514 10.72 -13.81 1.99
N GLY A 515 10.41 -12.53 2.22
CA GLY A 515 10.44 -11.51 1.19
C GLY A 515 11.85 -11.06 0.78
N ARG A 516 12.83 -11.18 1.67
CA ARG A 516 14.22 -10.87 1.33
C ARG A 516 15.18 -11.69 2.18
N CYS A 517 15.93 -12.53 1.50
CA CYS A 517 16.95 -13.40 2.05
C CYS A 517 18.29 -13.14 1.36
N LEU A 518 19.37 -13.57 2.00
CA LEU A 518 20.73 -13.32 1.60
C LEU A 518 21.56 -14.58 1.73
N ALA A 519 22.47 -14.80 0.79
CA ALA A 519 23.62 -15.67 0.96
C ALA A 519 24.88 -14.82 1.01
N ASN A 520 25.72 -15.05 2.02
CA ASN A 520 27.07 -14.50 2.04
C ASN A 520 28.03 -15.46 1.30
N MET A 521 29.27 -15.03 1.07
CA MET A 521 30.27 -15.82 0.35
C MET A 521 30.75 -17.06 1.12
N ALA A 522 30.41 -17.21 2.41
CA ALA A 522 30.71 -18.41 3.18
C ALA A 522 29.68 -19.54 2.97
N PHE A 523 28.63 -19.32 2.17
CA PHE A 523 27.78 -20.41 1.70
C PHE A 523 28.57 -21.29 0.73
N THR A 524 28.91 -22.49 1.19
CA THR A 524 29.49 -23.57 0.38
C THR A 524 28.38 -24.32 -0.34
N GLN A 525 28.75 -25.22 -1.25
CA GLN A 525 27.79 -26.11 -1.89
C GLN A 525 27.00 -26.93 -0.85
N GLU A 526 27.66 -27.43 0.19
CA GLU A 526 27.02 -28.17 1.29
C GLU A 526 25.98 -27.31 2.02
N HIS A 527 26.28 -26.04 2.27
CA HIS A 527 25.32 -25.11 2.90
C HIS A 527 24.11 -24.85 1.99
N TYR A 528 24.31 -24.74 0.68
CA TYR A 528 23.20 -24.61 -0.27
C TYR A 528 22.35 -25.87 -0.36
N ASP A 529 22.96 -27.05 -0.31
CA ASP A 529 22.25 -28.33 -0.27
C ASP A 529 21.45 -28.48 1.04
N GLU A 530 22.06 -28.14 2.19
CA GLU A 530 21.37 -28.07 3.49
C GLU A 530 20.18 -27.10 3.44
N LEU A 531 20.37 -25.90 2.87
CA LEU A 531 19.32 -24.91 2.73
C LEU A 531 18.17 -25.41 1.85
N ARG A 532 18.47 -26.07 0.72
CA ARG A 532 17.47 -26.64 -0.19
C ARG A 532 16.63 -27.70 0.53
N VAL A 533 17.26 -28.63 1.24
CA VAL A 533 16.56 -29.67 2.03
C VAL A 533 15.66 -29.05 3.11
N LYS A 534 16.15 -28.04 3.83
CA LYS A 534 15.36 -27.34 4.86
C LYS A 534 14.18 -26.57 4.27
N LEU A 535 14.34 -25.93 3.11
CA LEU A 535 13.25 -25.25 2.42
C LEU A 535 12.16 -26.23 1.96
N LEU A 536 12.55 -27.36 1.38
CA LEU A 536 11.61 -28.40 0.95
C LEU A 536 10.88 -28.99 2.16
N THR A 537 11.59 -29.25 3.26
CA THR A 537 10.98 -29.74 4.50
C THR A 537 9.95 -28.74 5.04
N ALA A 538 10.30 -27.45 5.09
CA ALA A 538 9.40 -26.40 5.55
C ALA A 538 8.16 -26.27 4.66
N ALA A 539 8.36 -26.24 3.34
CA ALA A 539 7.28 -26.12 2.37
C ALA A 539 6.37 -27.36 2.36
N SER A 540 6.92 -28.57 2.31
CA SER A 540 6.14 -29.81 2.34
C SER A 540 5.30 -29.93 3.61
N ARG A 541 5.84 -29.59 4.79
CA ARG A 541 5.07 -29.56 6.04
C ARG A 541 3.92 -28.54 5.99
N MET A 542 4.18 -27.34 5.46
CA MET A 542 3.16 -26.31 5.31
C MET A 542 2.05 -26.74 4.33
N GLU A 543 2.41 -27.45 3.26
CA GLU A 543 1.46 -28.05 2.32
C GLU A 543 0.62 -29.15 2.99
N GLU A 544 1.25 -30.08 3.69
CA GLU A 544 0.59 -31.18 4.42
C GLU A 544 -0.43 -30.66 5.45
N ASP A 545 -0.08 -29.57 6.14
CA ASP A 545 -0.94 -28.89 7.11
C ASP A 545 -2.12 -28.13 6.47
N GLY A 546 -2.20 -28.08 5.13
CA GLY A 546 -3.34 -27.55 4.39
C GLY A 546 -3.39 -26.03 4.29
N TRP A 547 -2.25 -25.34 4.42
CA TRP A 547 -2.20 -23.87 4.26
C TRP A 547 -2.34 -23.39 2.81
N TRP A 548 -2.23 -24.34 1.89
CA TRP A 548 -2.30 -24.16 0.45
C TRP A 548 -3.44 -25.03 -0.10
N LEU A 549 -4.53 -24.39 -0.55
CA LEU A 549 -5.72 -25.10 -1.06
C LEU A 549 -5.48 -25.58 -2.50
N ARG A 550 -5.95 -26.78 -2.85
CA ARG A 550 -5.81 -27.39 -4.20
C ARG A 550 -7.13 -27.53 -4.94
N GLY A 551 -7.08 -27.54 -6.28
CA GLY A 551 -8.20 -27.96 -7.13
C GLY A 551 -9.49 -27.15 -6.91
N ALA A 552 -10.62 -27.83 -6.68
CA ALA A 552 -11.93 -27.21 -6.47
C ALA A 552 -12.03 -26.36 -5.20
N GLU A 553 -11.14 -26.56 -4.22
CA GLU A 553 -11.06 -25.75 -2.99
C GLU A 553 -10.33 -24.42 -3.20
N ALA A 554 -9.48 -24.35 -4.23
CA ALA A 554 -8.72 -23.15 -4.55
C ALA A 554 -9.62 -22.08 -5.19
N LYS A 555 -10.13 -21.16 -4.36
CA LYS A 555 -10.83 -19.97 -4.87
C LYS A 555 -9.86 -19.12 -5.70
N GLY A 556 -10.28 -18.71 -6.90
CA GLY A 556 -9.44 -17.90 -7.78
C GLY A 556 -8.99 -16.57 -7.14
N SER A 557 -7.81 -16.06 -7.54
CA SER A 557 -7.20 -14.81 -7.03
C SER A 557 -8.18 -13.63 -6.94
N ARG A 558 -9.11 -13.53 -7.89
CA ARG A 558 -10.13 -12.47 -7.95
C ARG A 558 -11.09 -12.51 -6.75
N SER A 559 -11.50 -13.70 -6.31
CA SER A 559 -12.39 -13.87 -5.15
C SER A 559 -11.70 -13.46 -3.85
N MET A 560 -10.45 -13.90 -3.63
CA MET A 560 -9.66 -13.49 -2.46
C MET A 560 -9.41 -11.98 -2.40
N LYS A 561 -9.07 -11.37 -3.54
CA LYS A 561 -8.87 -9.92 -3.63
C LYS A 561 -10.15 -9.14 -3.37
N ALA A 562 -11.29 -9.60 -3.89
CA ALA A 562 -12.58 -8.98 -3.64
C ALA A 562 -12.93 -9.05 -2.14
N ARG A 563 -12.76 -10.22 -1.50
CA ARG A 563 -13.00 -10.38 -0.06
C ARG A 563 -12.10 -9.48 0.78
N LEU A 564 -10.80 -9.41 0.46
CA LEU A 564 -9.87 -8.51 1.14
C LEU A 564 -10.26 -7.04 0.95
N ALA A 565 -10.67 -6.64 -0.24
CA ALA A 565 -11.13 -5.27 -0.49
C ALA A 565 -12.34 -4.93 0.38
N TRP A 566 -13.30 -5.86 0.52
CA TRP A 566 -14.44 -5.69 1.42
C TRP A 566 -14.05 -5.66 2.91
N GLU A 567 -13.11 -6.49 3.34
CA GLU A 567 -12.57 -6.45 4.71
C GLU A 567 -11.90 -5.09 4.99
N ILE A 568 -11.11 -4.57 4.05
CA ILE A 568 -10.49 -3.24 4.17
C ILE A 568 -11.57 -2.15 4.22
N ILE A 569 -12.57 -2.19 3.33
CA ILE A 569 -13.69 -1.23 3.35
C ILE A 569 -14.44 -1.31 4.69
N GLY A 570 -14.71 -2.51 5.20
CA GLY A 570 -15.35 -2.71 6.50
C GLY A 570 -14.50 -2.24 7.68
N SER A 571 -13.17 -2.32 7.58
CA SER A 571 -12.25 -1.79 8.60
C SER A 571 -12.21 -0.26 8.62
N VAL A 572 -12.51 0.39 7.47
CA VAL A 572 -12.58 1.85 7.32
C VAL A 572 -13.96 2.39 7.71
N ILE A 573 -15.02 1.65 7.40
CA ILE A 573 -16.42 2.04 7.64
C ILE A 573 -17.03 1.07 8.67
N GLN A 574 -16.82 1.35 9.97
CA GLN A 574 -17.53 0.62 11.02
C GLN A 574 -18.98 1.12 11.10
N VAL A 575 -19.89 0.43 10.43
CA VAL A 575 -21.34 0.65 10.62
C VAL A 575 -21.68 0.34 12.07
N PRO A 576 -22.26 1.28 12.85
CA PRO A 576 -22.62 1.04 14.25
C PRO A 576 -23.49 -0.23 14.40
N LYS A 577 -23.28 -1.02 15.46
CA LYS A 577 -24.10 -2.22 15.74
C LYS A 577 -25.62 -1.99 15.62
N PRO A 578 -26.19 -0.86 16.08
CA PRO A 578 -27.61 -0.57 15.89
C PRO A 578 -28.01 -0.46 14.41
N ALA A 579 -27.16 0.12 13.57
CA ALA A 579 -27.39 0.23 12.13
C ALA A 579 -27.20 -1.11 11.40
N GLN A 580 -26.32 -1.99 11.90
CA GLN A 580 -26.20 -3.37 11.39
C GLN A 580 -27.44 -4.20 11.72
N ALA A 581 -27.94 -4.13 12.96
CA ALA A 581 -29.17 -4.79 13.38
C ALA A 581 -30.38 -4.25 12.60
N PHE A 582 -30.44 -2.93 12.41
CA PHE A 582 -31.45 -2.26 11.60
C PHE A 582 -31.42 -2.74 10.14
N TYR A 583 -30.25 -2.76 9.51
CA TYR A 583 -30.09 -3.24 8.14
C TYR A 583 -30.43 -4.73 8.00
N ALA A 584 -29.98 -5.57 8.95
CA ALA A 584 -30.30 -6.99 8.97
C ALA A 584 -31.81 -7.22 9.06
N GLU A 585 -32.52 -6.43 9.87
CA GLU A 585 -33.98 -6.51 9.98
C GLU A 585 -34.69 -6.02 8.72
N VAL A 586 -34.21 -4.97 8.06
CA VAL A 586 -34.72 -4.54 6.73
C VAL A 586 -34.58 -5.68 5.72
N MET A 587 -33.41 -6.32 5.65
CA MET A 587 -33.17 -7.41 4.69
C MET A 587 -33.96 -8.67 5.04
N ARG A 588 -34.14 -8.99 6.33
CA ARG A 588 -34.99 -10.10 6.78
C ARG A 588 -36.44 -9.90 6.33
N ARG A 589 -37.02 -8.72 6.55
CA ARG A 589 -38.40 -8.42 6.13
C ARG A 589 -38.60 -8.32 4.62
N LYS A 590 -37.54 -8.00 3.86
CA LYS A 590 -37.56 -8.12 2.40
C LYS A 590 -37.62 -9.58 1.95
N HIS A 591 -36.84 -10.43 2.61
CA HIS A 591 -36.85 -11.87 2.34
C HIS A 591 -38.20 -12.51 2.71
N ASP A 592 -38.75 -12.19 3.88
CA ASP A 592 -40.06 -12.66 4.32
C ASP A 592 -41.16 -12.27 3.33
N ASP A 593 -41.13 -11.02 2.83
CA ASP A 593 -42.09 -10.55 1.84
C ASP A 593 -41.92 -11.24 0.48
N HIS A 594 -40.69 -11.44 0.02
CA HIS A 594 -40.42 -12.22 -1.19
C HIS A 594 -41.00 -13.65 -1.11
N LEU A 595 -40.82 -14.34 0.02
CA LEU A 595 -41.40 -15.66 0.26
C LEU A 595 -42.93 -15.63 0.45
N ALA A 596 -43.47 -14.52 0.96
CA ALA A 596 -44.88 -14.39 1.23
C ALA A 596 -45.71 -14.03 -0.01
N SER A 597 -45.18 -13.17 -0.89
CA SER A 597 -45.96 -12.45 -1.90
C SER A 597 -45.37 -12.44 -3.32
N HIS A 598 -44.19 -13.05 -3.54
CA HIS A 598 -43.49 -13.06 -4.85
C HIS A 598 -43.08 -14.48 -5.30
N SER A 599 -43.96 -15.46 -5.12
CA SER A 599 -43.67 -16.87 -5.38
C SER A 599 -43.75 -17.25 -6.87
N HIS A 600 -44.53 -16.52 -7.66
CA HIS A 600 -44.82 -16.86 -9.05
C HIS A 600 -43.90 -16.13 -10.06
N PRO A 601 -43.27 -16.82 -11.03
CA PRO A 601 -42.33 -16.22 -11.98
C PRO A 601 -42.88 -15.03 -12.78
N LEU A 602 -44.17 -15.09 -13.14
CA LEU A 602 -44.85 -13.99 -13.85
C LEU A 602 -44.98 -12.73 -12.99
N ASN A 603 -45.23 -12.88 -11.69
CA ASN A 603 -45.28 -11.76 -10.76
C ASN A 603 -43.87 -11.16 -10.54
N GLN A 604 -42.85 -12.02 -10.44
CA GLN A 604 -41.44 -11.59 -10.39
C GLN A 604 -41.03 -10.78 -11.64
N LEU A 605 -41.51 -11.17 -12.83
CA LEU A 605 -41.29 -10.41 -14.06
C LEU A 605 -41.96 -9.02 -14.00
N PHE A 606 -43.20 -8.92 -13.49
CA PHE A 606 -43.87 -7.63 -13.29
C PHE A 606 -43.16 -6.75 -12.26
N HIS A 607 -42.60 -7.34 -11.20
CA HIS A 607 -41.73 -6.63 -10.26
C HIS A 607 -40.45 -6.11 -10.92
N LEU A 608 -39.78 -6.92 -11.75
CA LEU A 608 -38.59 -6.50 -12.48
C LEU A 608 -38.87 -5.32 -13.43
N LEU A 609 -39.94 -5.41 -14.22
CA LEU A 609 -40.35 -4.38 -15.17
C LEU A 609 -40.76 -3.09 -14.45
N SER A 610 -41.65 -3.18 -13.45
CA SER A 610 -42.10 -2.01 -12.68
C SER A 610 -40.95 -1.35 -11.91
N SER A 611 -40.02 -2.11 -11.34
CA SER A 611 -38.85 -1.59 -10.62
C SER A 611 -37.90 -0.80 -11.52
N SER A 612 -37.70 -1.27 -12.75
CA SER A 612 -36.89 -0.55 -13.74
C SER A 612 -37.50 0.82 -14.07
N VAL A 613 -38.83 0.88 -14.19
CA VAL A 613 -39.56 2.14 -14.40
C VAL A 613 -39.49 3.04 -13.16
N PHE A 614 -39.67 2.51 -11.95
CA PHE A 614 -39.59 3.31 -10.72
C PHE A 614 -38.22 3.98 -10.52
N ILE A 615 -37.12 3.27 -10.79
CA ILE A 615 -35.77 3.83 -10.68
C ILE A 615 -35.57 4.98 -11.67
N TYR A 616 -36.10 4.85 -12.88
CA TYR A 616 -36.08 5.95 -13.85
C TYR A 616 -36.93 7.13 -13.37
N CYS A 617 -38.14 6.87 -12.86
CA CYS A 617 -39.03 7.89 -12.29
C CYS A 617 -38.43 8.63 -11.09
N TYR A 618 -37.60 7.98 -10.26
CA TYR A 618 -36.92 8.64 -9.13
C TYR A 618 -35.98 9.76 -9.56
N VAL A 619 -35.39 9.65 -10.75
CA VAL A 619 -34.57 10.72 -11.33
C VAL A 619 -35.47 11.73 -12.05
N LEU A 620 -36.41 11.22 -12.84
CA LEU A 620 -37.27 12.02 -13.70
C LEU A 620 -38.17 12.99 -12.92
N ILE A 621 -38.53 12.66 -11.68
CA ILE A 621 -39.41 13.48 -10.85
C ILE A 621 -38.89 14.90 -10.62
N PHE A 622 -37.57 15.10 -10.69
CA PHE A 622 -36.93 16.41 -10.52
C PHE A 622 -36.89 17.25 -11.80
N THR A 623 -37.19 16.65 -12.96
CA THR A 623 -37.11 17.30 -14.27
C THR A 623 -38.46 17.35 -14.99
N ASP A 624 -39.28 16.31 -14.86
CA ASP A 624 -40.61 16.17 -15.46
C ASP A 624 -41.52 15.33 -14.55
N LEU A 625 -42.21 16.03 -13.64
CA LEU A 625 -43.11 15.42 -12.66
C LEU A 625 -44.28 14.69 -13.33
N THR A 626 -44.82 15.24 -14.42
CA THR A 626 -45.99 14.69 -15.12
C THR A 626 -45.66 13.32 -15.69
N THR A 627 -44.56 13.21 -16.42
CA THR A 627 -44.11 11.93 -16.96
C THR A 627 -43.70 10.96 -15.86
N ALA A 628 -43.02 11.45 -14.80
CA ALA A 628 -42.58 10.59 -13.70
C ALA A 628 -43.75 9.94 -12.96
N VAL A 629 -44.79 10.71 -12.62
CA VAL A 629 -45.94 10.23 -11.86
C VAL A 629 -46.83 9.33 -12.72
N THR A 630 -47.11 9.72 -13.96
CA THR A 630 -47.92 8.91 -14.89
C THR A 630 -47.26 7.55 -15.17
N ALA A 631 -45.96 7.53 -15.47
CA ALA A 631 -45.21 6.29 -15.66
C ALA A 631 -45.13 5.44 -14.38
N SER A 632 -44.96 6.07 -13.21
CA SER A 632 -44.94 5.38 -11.92
C SER A 632 -46.28 4.74 -11.58
N LEU A 633 -47.40 5.39 -11.92
CA LEU A 633 -48.74 4.82 -11.72
C LEU A 633 -48.98 3.65 -12.66
N ALA A 634 -48.60 3.76 -13.93
CA ALA A 634 -48.68 2.63 -14.87
C ALA A 634 -47.85 1.43 -14.38
N ALA A 635 -46.63 1.67 -13.89
CA ALA A 635 -45.79 0.64 -13.29
C ALA A 635 -46.39 0.05 -12.00
N LEU A 636 -47.04 0.89 -11.18
CA LEU A 636 -47.73 0.45 -9.97
C LEU A 636 -48.93 -0.44 -10.32
N PHE A 637 -49.73 -0.09 -11.32
CA PHE A 637 -50.84 -0.91 -11.82
C PHE A 637 -50.34 -2.28 -12.28
N LEU A 638 -49.26 -2.33 -13.06
CA LEU A 638 -48.65 -3.59 -13.49
C LEU A 638 -48.23 -4.46 -12.30
N ARG A 639 -47.65 -3.83 -11.27
CA ARG A 639 -47.26 -4.52 -10.03
C ARG A 639 -48.46 -5.02 -9.23
N GLN A 640 -49.50 -4.21 -9.05
CA GLN A 640 -50.71 -4.62 -8.33
C GLN A 640 -51.50 -5.70 -9.07
N PHE A 641 -51.49 -5.68 -10.41
CA PHE A 641 -52.06 -6.75 -11.23
C PHE A 641 -51.40 -8.10 -10.95
N GLY A 642 -50.06 -8.12 -10.84
CA GLY A 642 -49.31 -9.30 -10.42
C GLY A 642 -49.74 -9.82 -9.06
N HIS A 643 -49.81 -8.95 -8.05
CA HIS A 643 -50.26 -9.35 -6.71
C HIS A 643 -51.71 -9.84 -6.64
N ALA A 644 -52.62 -9.27 -7.43
CA ALA A 644 -54.06 -9.54 -7.31
C ALA A 644 -54.53 -10.78 -8.08
N LEU A 645 -53.89 -11.11 -9.21
CA LEU A 645 -54.37 -12.15 -10.13
C LEU A 645 -53.42 -13.33 -10.29
N VAL A 646 -52.12 -13.14 -10.03
CA VAL A 646 -51.10 -14.16 -10.27
C VAL A 646 -50.69 -14.87 -8.98
N GLU A 647 -50.71 -14.16 -7.85
CA GLU A 647 -50.37 -14.72 -6.54
C GLU A 647 -51.64 -15.16 -5.78
N PRO A 648 -51.59 -16.25 -5.01
CA PRO A 648 -52.71 -16.66 -4.17
C PRO A 648 -53.05 -15.59 -3.11
N PRO A 649 -54.34 -15.46 -2.71
CA PRO A 649 -54.76 -14.44 -1.74
C PRO A 649 -53.98 -14.57 -0.43
N CYS A 650 -53.16 -13.57 -0.10
CA CYS A 650 -52.29 -13.57 1.08
C CYS A 650 -53.03 -13.21 2.38
N HIS A 651 -54.25 -13.71 2.57
CA HIS A 651 -55.10 -13.36 3.73
C HIS A 651 -54.51 -13.81 5.08
N ASP A 652 -53.67 -14.85 5.09
CA ASP A 652 -53.13 -15.44 6.34
C ASP A 652 -51.73 -14.94 6.73
N LYS A 653 -51.19 -13.89 6.06
CA LYS A 653 -49.83 -13.34 6.33
C LYS A 653 -49.82 -11.84 6.66
N GLU A 654 -50.95 -11.29 7.11
CA GLU A 654 -51.10 -9.84 7.35
C GLU A 654 -50.18 -9.28 8.45
N GLU A 655 -49.84 -10.08 9.48
CA GLU A 655 -48.86 -9.68 10.52
C GLU A 655 -47.46 -9.46 9.96
N LEU A 656 -47.05 -10.21 8.93
CA LEU A 656 -45.74 -10.07 8.27
C LEU A 656 -45.66 -8.82 7.39
N LEU A 657 -46.81 -8.34 6.90
CA LEU A 657 -46.93 -7.20 5.98
C LEU A 657 -47.33 -5.90 6.68
N LEU A 658 -47.25 -5.85 8.02
CA LEU A 658 -47.57 -4.68 8.84
C LEU A 658 -48.96 -4.10 8.54
N GLY A 659 -49.97 -4.96 8.35
CA GLY A 659 -51.37 -4.57 8.25
C GLY A 659 -51.72 -3.70 7.04
N PHE A 660 -51.04 -3.87 5.90
CA PHE A 660 -51.45 -3.24 4.63
C PHE A 660 -52.45 -4.16 3.91
N ASN A 661 -53.68 -4.19 4.44
CA ASN A 661 -54.74 -5.11 4.02
C ASN A 661 -55.42 -4.69 2.71
N THR A 662 -56.15 -5.63 2.10
CA THR A 662 -56.88 -5.42 0.84
C THR A 662 -57.84 -4.22 0.90
N PRO A 663 -58.63 -3.99 1.97
CA PRO A 663 -59.47 -2.80 2.09
C PRO A 663 -58.70 -1.48 2.00
N SER A 664 -57.55 -1.37 2.67
CA SER A 664 -56.72 -0.16 2.63
C SER A 664 -56.13 0.08 1.24
N LYS A 665 -55.68 -0.99 0.57
CA LYS A 665 -55.21 -0.93 -0.82
C LYS A 665 -56.31 -0.46 -1.77
N THR A 666 -57.50 -1.03 -1.64
CA THR A 666 -58.67 -0.66 -2.46
C THR A 666 -59.05 0.80 -2.23
N MET A 667 -59.05 1.29 -0.98
CA MET A 667 -59.34 2.68 -0.68
C MET A 667 -58.34 3.65 -1.33
N ILE A 668 -57.05 3.34 -1.25
CA ILE A 668 -55.98 4.15 -1.84
C ILE A 668 -56.12 4.16 -3.37
N VAL A 669 -56.30 2.99 -4.00
CA VAL A 669 -56.48 2.90 -5.46
C VAL A 669 -57.72 3.65 -5.93
N SER A 670 -58.84 3.56 -5.20
CA SER A 670 -60.04 4.34 -5.49
C SER A 670 -59.77 5.85 -5.46
N ALA A 671 -58.98 6.34 -4.49
CA ALA A 671 -58.60 7.75 -4.44
C ALA A 671 -57.76 8.18 -5.65
N TYR A 672 -56.82 7.35 -6.12
CA TYR A 672 -56.09 7.62 -7.36
C TYR A 672 -57.00 7.68 -8.59
N CYS A 673 -57.98 6.79 -8.69
CA CYS A 673 -58.91 6.75 -9.82
C CYS A 673 -59.91 7.93 -9.84
N LEU A 674 -60.25 8.49 -8.67
CA LEU A 674 -61.17 9.62 -8.55
C LEU A 674 -60.55 10.96 -8.98
N ILE A 675 -59.24 11.13 -8.87
CA ILE A 675 -58.54 12.38 -9.19
C ILE A 675 -58.76 12.82 -10.67
N PRO A 676 -58.53 11.96 -11.69
CA PRO A 676 -58.84 12.30 -13.08
C PRO A 676 -60.33 12.57 -13.30
N VAL A 677 -61.22 11.80 -12.65
CA VAL A 677 -62.68 11.95 -12.76
C VAL A 677 -63.12 13.30 -12.24
N ALA A 678 -62.63 13.72 -11.07
CA ALA A 678 -62.93 15.02 -10.48
C ALA A 678 -62.44 16.17 -11.37
N ASN A 679 -61.23 16.05 -11.91
CA ASN A 679 -60.67 17.03 -12.84
C ASN A 679 -61.45 17.12 -14.15
N MET A 680 -62.00 16.00 -14.63
CA MET A 680 -62.78 15.95 -15.86
C MET A 680 -64.20 16.48 -15.67
N LEU A 681 -64.82 16.21 -14.53
CA LEU A 681 -66.08 16.83 -14.12
C LEU A 681 -65.93 18.35 -14.00
N ALA A 682 -64.83 18.83 -13.39
CA ALA A 682 -64.53 20.26 -13.29
C ALA A 682 -64.21 20.91 -14.66
N ALA A 683 -63.82 20.12 -15.66
CA ALA A 683 -63.56 20.61 -17.02
C ALA A 683 -64.82 20.78 -17.87
N GLY A 684 -65.93 20.12 -17.51
CA GLY A 684 -67.17 20.10 -18.29
C GLY A 684 -67.03 19.41 -19.67
N SER A 685 -65.93 18.71 -19.94
CA SER A 685 -65.62 18.03 -21.20
C SER A 685 -64.95 16.70 -20.92
N TRP A 686 -65.37 15.64 -21.62
CA TRP A 686 -64.76 14.30 -21.55
C TRP A 686 -63.92 13.98 -22.79
N ALA A 687 -63.56 15.00 -23.57
CA ALA A 687 -62.68 14.83 -24.72
C ALA A 687 -61.25 14.46 -24.28
N MET A 688 -60.58 13.60 -25.05
CA MET A 688 -59.20 13.18 -24.78
C MET A 688 -58.23 14.37 -24.71
N THR A 689 -58.47 15.40 -25.53
CA THR A 689 -57.69 16.65 -25.51
C THR A 689 -57.79 17.35 -24.16
N SER A 690 -58.98 17.41 -23.57
CA SER A 690 -59.19 18.00 -22.23
C SER A 690 -58.52 17.21 -21.11
N LEU A 691 -58.38 15.88 -21.25
CA LEU A 691 -57.62 15.05 -20.31
C LEU A 691 -56.12 15.32 -20.42
N VAL A 692 -55.59 15.42 -21.64
CA VAL A 692 -54.16 15.71 -21.89
C VAL A 692 -53.79 17.09 -21.33
N ASP A 693 -54.62 18.10 -21.57
CA ASP A 693 -54.39 19.47 -21.07
C ASP A 693 -54.36 19.54 -19.53
N ARG A 694 -55.13 18.68 -18.85
CA ARG A 694 -55.20 18.63 -17.38
C ARG A 694 -54.25 17.63 -16.75
N LEU A 695 -53.54 16.84 -17.54
CA LEU A 695 -52.63 15.81 -17.06
C LEU A 695 -51.54 16.33 -16.10
N PRO A 696 -50.97 17.54 -16.28
CA PRO A 696 -50.02 18.10 -15.32
C PRO A 696 -50.63 18.36 -13.94
N ILE A 697 -51.87 18.84 -13.89
CA ILE A 697 -52.59 19.12 -12.63
C ILE A 697 -52.93 17.79 -11.94
N ILE A 698 -53.48 16.83 -12.70
CA ILE A 698 -53.77 15.47 -12.24
C ILE A 698 -52.50 14.80 -11.68
N ALA A 699 -51.35 14.96 -12.34
CA ALA A 699 -50.08 14.41 -11.88
C ALA A 699 -49.59 15.04 -10.57
N GLN A 700 -49.77 16.35 -10.38
CA GLN A 700 -49.46 17.01 -9.10
C GLN A 700 -50.34 16.50 -7.96
N GLU A 701 -51.64 16.32 -8.20
CA GLU A 701 -52.57 15.78 -7.20
C GLU A 701 -52.26 14.32 -6.86
N TRP A 702 -51.94 13.50 -7.86
CA TRP A 702 -51.46 12.12 -7.65
C TRP A 702 -50.16 12.08 -6.83
N PHE A 703 -49.22 12.96 -7.11
CA PHE A 703 -47.99 13.06 -6.32
C PHE A 703 -48.27 13.48 -4.88
N GLY A 704 -49.11 14.49 -4.68
CA GLY A 704 -49.53 14.95 -3.36
C GLY A 704 -50.21 13.84 -2.55
N LEU A 705 -51.11 13.08 -3.18
CA LEU A 705 -51.73 11.90 -2.57
C LEU A 705 -50.70 10.83 -2.20
N THR A 706 -49.72 10.57 -3.08
CA THR A 706 -48.64 9.60 -2.82
C THR A 706 -47.84 9.99 -1.58
N VAL A 707 -47.40 11.25 -1.49
CA VAL A 707 -46.64 11.77 -0.35
C VAL A 707 -47.47 11.71 0.92
N ALA A 708 -48.74 12.11 0.87
CA ALA A 708 -49.64 12.07 2.02
C ALA A 708 -49.86 10.64 2.54
N VAL A 709 -50.08 9.67 1.65
CA VAL A 709 -50.27 8.27 2.02
C VAL A 709 -48.99 7.67 2.61
N VAL A 710 -47.83 7.90 1.98
CA VAL A 710 -46.56 7.34 2.46
C VAL A 710 -46.15 7.94 3.80
N LEU A 711 -46.15 9.27 3.93
CA LEU A 711 -45.78 9.93 5.19
C LEU A 711 -46.81 9.65 6.29
N GLY A 712 -48.10 9.68 5.95
CA GLY A 712 -49.17 9.30 6.87
C GLY A 712 -49.00 7.86 7.38
N ARG A 713 -48.58 6.93 6.51
CA ARG A 713 -48.30 5.55 6.90
C ARG A 713 -47.08 5.43 7.80
N VAL A 714 -46.01 6.19 7.56
CA VAL A 714 -44.85 6.24 8.46
C VAL A 714 -45.26 6.72 9.84
N VAL A 715 -46.06 7.79 9.94
CA VAL A 715 -46.57 8.29 11.22
C VAL A 715 -47.46 7.26 11.91
N TYR A 716 -48.36 6.62 11.16
CA TYR A 716 -49.25 5.59 11.69
C TYR A 716 -48.48 4.38 12.24
N LEU A 717 -47.49 3.87 11.51
CA LEU A 717 -46.65 2.75 11.97
C LEU A 717 -45.75 3.15 13.15
N ALA A 718 -45.28 4.40 13.18
CA ALA A 718 -44.50 4.92 14.29
C ALA A 718 -45.33 4.99 15.58
N TRP A 719 -46.62 5.33 15.45
CA TRP A 719 -47.57 5.38 16.56
C TRP A 719 -47.98 3.97 17.03
N LEU A 720 -48.36 3.07 16.12
CA LEU A 720 -48.81 1.72 16.49
C LEU A 720 -47.71 0.82 17.04
N HIS A 721 -46.49 0.97 16.51
CA HIS A 721 -45.37 0.14 16.90
C HIS A 721 -44.27 1.02 17.50
N ASN A 722 -43.36 1.50 16.67
CA ASN A 722 -42.32 2.46 17.04
C ASN A 722 -41.68 3.02 15.77
N ILE A 723 -40.88 4.06 15.94
CA ILE A 723 -40.19 4.73 14.83
C ILE A 723 -39.25 3.80 14.07
N GLN A 724 -38.68 2.78 14.72
CA GLN A 724 -37.77 1.83 14.08
C GLN A 724 -38.51 0.98 13.05
N VAL A 725 -39.68 0.43 13.39
CA VAL A 725 -40.53 -0.36 12.48
C VAL A 725 -41.03 0.50 11.32
N ALA A 726 -41.41 1.75 11.60
CA ALA A 726 -41.82 2.70 10.56
C ALA A 726 -40.69 2.99 9.57
N MET A 727 -39.47 3.21 10.06
CA MET A 727 -38.30 3.46 9.21
C MET A 727 -37.87 2.20 8.44
N ILE A 728 -38.00 1.01 9.02
CA ILE A 728 -37.76 -0.25 8.30
C ILE A 728 -38.73 -0.37 7.11
N TRP A 729 -40.02 -0.10 7.33
CA TRP A 729 -41.02 -0.13 6.27
C TRP A 729 -40.76 0.93 5.19
N PHE A 730 -40.43 2.16 5.59
CA PHE A 730 -40.14 3.25 4.66
C PHE A 730 -38.90 3.00 3.80
N ILE A 731 -37.81 2.56 4.43
CA ILE A 731 -36.57 2.24 3.72
C ILE A 731 -36.78 1.03 2.81
N LYS A 732 -37.53 0.02 3.26
CA LYS A 732 -37.93 -1.09 2.41
C LYS A 732 -38.65 -0.57 1.17
N LEU A 733 -39.73 0.20 1.33
CA LEU A 733 -40.51 0.76 0.22
C LEU A 733 -39.66 1.50 -0.83
N ILE A 734 -38.74 2.37 -0.40
CA ILE A 734 -37.89 3.17 -1.31
C ILE A 734 -36.80 2.33 -1.98
N THR A 735 -36.28 1.32 -1.28
CA THR A 735 -35.17 0.51 -1.78
C THR A 735 -35.63 -0.75 -2.50
N ASP A 736 -36.92 -1.09 -2.45
CA ASP A 736 -37.50 -2.27 -3.09
C ASP A 736 -37.23 -2.34 -4.60
N PRO A 737 -37.36 -1.24 -5.38
CA PRO A 737 -37.03 -1.28 -6.80
C PRO A 737 -35.59 -1.71 -7.10
N PHE A 738 -34.62 -1.28 -6.30
CA PHE A 738 -33.22 -1.69 -6.46
C PHE A 738 -32.99 -3.16 -6.09
N THR A 739 -33.65 -3.63 -5.03
CA THR A 739 -33.52 -5.03 -4.60
C THR A 739 -34.24 -6.00 -5.52
N ASP A 740 -35.38 -5.62 -6.10
CA ASP A 740 -36.11 -6.43 -7.07
C ASP A 740 -35.28 -6.67 -8.34
N ILE A 741 -34.59 -5.64 -8.85
CA ILE A 741 -33.68 -5.81 -9.99
C ILE A 741 -32.57 -6.80 -9.64
N LEU A 742 -31.94 -6.66 -8.46
CA LEU A 742 -30.86 -7.57 -8.05
C LEU A 742 -31.35 -9.02 -7.86
N ALA A 743 -32.57 -9.19 -7.36
CA ALA A 743 -33.17 -10.49 -7.06
C ALA A 743 -33.67 -11.22 -8.31
N TYR A 744 -34.29 -10.52 -9.26
CA TYR A 744 -34.99 -11.12 -10.40
C TYR A 744 -34.23 -11.03 -11.73
N LEU A 745 -33.06 -10.38 -11.77
CA LEU A 745 -32.24 -10.36 -12.99
C LEU A 745 -31.55 -11.73 -13.20
N PRO A 746 -31.76 -12.39 -14.36
CA PRO A 746 -31.45 -13.82 -14.55
C PRO A 746 -29.96 -14.20 -14.64
N ARG A 747 -29.01 -13.30 -14.31
CA ARG A 747 -27.55 -13.57 -14.37
C ARG A 747 -26.76 -13.29 -13.09
N SER A 748 -27.38 -12.86 -11.99
CA SER A 748 -26.65 -12.39 -10.79
C SER A 748 -26.76 -13.28 -9.54
N VAL A 749 -27.73 -14.18 -9.43
CA VAL A 749 -28.04 -14.83 -8.13
C VAL A 749 -26.97 -15.83 -7.66
N SER A 750 -26.24 -16.51 -8.56
CA SER A 750 -25.13 -17.39 -8.17
C SER A 750 -23.81 -16.64 -7.92
N ALA A 751 -23.58 -15.54 -8.65
CA ALA A 751 -22.36 -14.76 -8.51
C ALA A 751 -22.35 -13.99 -7.19
N TRP A 752 -23.46 -13.36 -6.77
CA TRP A 752 -23.48 -12.41 -5.65
C TRP A 752 -23.66 -13.04 -4.25
N ARG A 753 -24.22 -14.26 -4.13
CA ARG A 753 -24.28 -14.98 -2.84
C ARG A 753 -22.89 -15.27 -2.24
N ALA A 754 -21.84 -15.28 -3.07
CA ALA A 754 -20.46 -15.40 -2.64
C ALA A 754 -19.81 -14.08 -2.17
N PHE A 755 -20.51 -12.93 -2.26
CA PHE A 755 -19.98 -11.59 -1.97
C PHE A 755 -20.52 -10.93 -0.69
N LEU A 756 -21.46 -11.57 0.02
CA LEU A 756 -21.97 -11.05 1.29
C LEU A 756 -21.08 -11.51 2.47
N PRO A 757 -20.73 -10.63 3.43
CA PRO A 757 -19.95 -11.01 4.60
C PRO A 757 -20.66 -12.10 5.43
N PRO A 758 -19.91 -12.97 6.14
CA PRO A 758 -20.46 -14.12 6.88
C PRO A 758 -21.46 -13.76 7.98
N TYR A 759 -21.56 -12.49 8.37
CA TYR A 759 -22.61 -12.00 9.28
C TYR A 759 -24.02 -12.00 8.68
N ALA A 760 -24.16 -12.20 7.36
CA ALA A 760 -25.46 -12.17 6.69
C ALA A 760 -26.22 -13.50 6.71
N MET A 761 -25.61 -14.63 7.08
CA MET A 761 -26.30 -15.94 7.10
C MET A 761 -25.79 -16.85 8.21
N ASN A 762 -26.25 -16.58 9.44
CA ASN A 762 -26.32 -17.61 10.48
C ASN A 762 -27.72 -17.55 11.11
N TYR A 763 -28.72 -17.98 10.34
CA TYR A 763 -30.02 -18.39 10.87
C TYR A 763 -30.18 -19.88 10.57
N LYS A 764 -29.60 -20.72 11.43
CA LYS A 764 -30.01 -22.12 11.53
C LYS A 764 -31.28 -22.15 12.38
N HIS A 765 -32.31 -22.74 11.81
CA HIS A 765 -33.56 -23.13 12.45
C HIS A 765 -33.34 -23.68 13.87
N ARG A 766 -34.02 -23.08 14.84
CA ARG A 766 -34.61 -23.82 15.96
C ARG A 766 -36.06 -24.09 15.62
#